data_AF-A0A959GBM8-F1
#
_entry.id   AF-A0A959GBM8-F1
#
_cell.length_a   1.000
_cell.length_b   1.000
_cell.length_c   1.000
_cell.angle_alpha   90.00
_cell.angle_beta   90.00
_cell.angle_gamma   90.00
#
_symmetry.space_group_name_H-M   'P 1'
#
loop_
_entity.id
_entity.type
_entity.pdbx_description
1 polymer ?
#
loop_
_entity_poly.entity_id
_entity_poly.type
_entity_poly.pdbx_seq_one_letter_code
_entity_poly.pdbx_strand_id
1 'polypeptide(L)'
;MEGKKPTAKRQLTLKDILFNHCQDASRPNGLLLLTLPTGFGKTYYVLEYMAEHIRQKLPQRVWFITNLKKNLPVEELKQRVGEDLFNREVLLLSSYSDQVLHFLKHHDIPDSVKGNFRTFEPLRKAAEALRNAPAHPEFKQYLQEQLSLKELVFRKELKGFLKPYFQGATSFEERLRVLRATPELRWVEILYPSVQFFEKKAFFCTIDKFYLYVDTVIGPNIQITNPKYIGGNMVFIDEFDATKQNIKRAIIENAIRFNQDILGLFIQIFYGVQSRKLPVSRINRAARKRLDYLKGKFDKLTEEAWRIYSEYQFQSHFYHKGTDGANRAFLFHDFEYHTVFEGGEKGKKPGFLARHYDKDDLVNYIRIEHGRPETDNKNLLFLLNDLRSFIHLFSFFVLDFARKYKELHDEVNPEEISIENAIRTTLDLFDLHDTTTQRYFIGHISQLVLVNQDNASTGFDLSPVNQGFRYYDILNRKTHDATSKVMYADTLTTPETWLLNLCQHAKVVGISATAGFDSPISNYSLSHLRHHLQGRFFELTPTEQAVLREEFLLKNSHGDQREIRPVGIRCSVNKRHALEELFTDKEIVLQFLHQFHSLQEFEVQRYVKVGKAYLHFIRHPEIYSFLCLLNKFPRSGAFDRFREQDLKELFAQLRVQYLEEEEPEAR
;
A
#
# COMPACT_ATOMS: atom_id res chain seq x y z
N MET A 1 -45.20 48.30 19.42
CA MET A 1 -44.67 47.49 18.30
C MET A 1 -43.16 47.70 18.27
N GLU A 2 -42.42 46.88 19.02
CA GLU A 2 -40.96 46.90 18.98
C GLU A 2 -40.48 45.95 17.90
N GLY A 3 -39.76 46.51 16.92
CA GLY A 3 -39.20 45.78 15.80
C GLY A 3 -38.10 44.83 16.27
N LYS A 4 -38.35 43.52 16.14
CA LYS A 4 -37.31 42.50 16.22
C LYS A 4 -36.28 42.77 15.11
N LYS A 5 -35.04 43.09 15.51
CA LYS A 5 -33.88 43.03 14.62
C LYS A 5 -33.82 41.65 13.96
N PRO A 6 -33.59 41.55 12.64
CA PRO A 6 -33.39 40.28 12.00
C PRO A 6 -32.11 39.66 12.54
N THR A 7 -32.24 38.48 13.16
CA THR A 7 -31.10 37.63 13.54
C THR A 7 -30.31 37.30 12.28
N ALA A 8 -29.08 37.81 12.18
CA ALA A 8 -28.15 37.44 11.13
C ALA A 8 -28.01 35.91 11.13
N LYS A 9 -28.42 35.25 10.04
CA LYS A 9 -28.17 33.82 9.84
C LYS A 9 -26.66 33.61 9.90
N ARG A 10 -26.18 32.87 10.90
CA ARG A 10 -24.78 32.46 11.02
C ARG A 10 -24.36 31.77 9.71
N GLN A 11 -23.36 32.34 9.02
CA GLN A 11 -22.85 31.81 7.76
C GLN A 11 -22.18 30.45 8.03
N LEU A 12 -22.55 29.44 7.24
CA LEU A 12 -22.04 28.07 7.37
C LEU A 12 -20.54 28.06 7.01
N THR A 13 -19.66 27.54 7.85
CA THR A 13 -18.21 27.50 7.57
C THR A 13 -17.73 26.11 7.17
N LEU A 14 -16.50 25.98 6.63
CA LEU A 14 -15.87 24.67 6.44
C LEU A 14 -15.83 23.86 7.74
N LYS A 15 -15.59 24.52 8.88
CA LYS A 15 -15.65 23.87 10.19
C LYS A 15 -17.02 23.26 10.43
N ASP A 16 -18.09 24.04 10.25
CA ASP A 16 -19.46 23.56 10.47
C ASP A 16 -19.80 22.38 9.55
N ILE A 17 -19.43 22.44 8.27
CA ILE A 17 -19.65 21.37 7.29
C ILE A 17 -18.94 20.08 7.71
N LEU A 18 -17.64 20.16 8.02
CA LEU A 18 -16.84 19.03 8.46
C LEU A 18 -17.43 18.41 9.74
N PHE A 19 -17.72 19.25 10.74
CA PHE A 19 -18.22 18.79 12.03
C PHE A 19 -19.59 18.16 11.91
N ASN A 20 -20.51 18.77 11.16
CA ASN A 20 -21.84 18.22 10.91
C ASN A 20 -21.73 16.85 10.24
N HIS A 21 -20.89 16.72 9.21
CA HIS A 21 -20.68 15.44 8.56
C HIS A 21 -20.09 14.38 9.51
N CYS A 22 -19.08 14.76 10.28
CA CYS A 22 -18.40 13.87 11.21
C CYS A 22 -19.34 13.39 12.34
N GLN A 23 -20.22 14.27 12.85
CA GLN A 23 -21.14 13.98 13.96
C GLN A 23 -22.49 13.39 13.50
N ASP A 24 -22.79 13.37 12.21
CA ASP A 24 -24.04 12.79 11.71
C ASP A 24 -24.09 11.27 11.97
N ALA A 25 -24.91 10.89 12.95
CA ALA A 25 -25.13 9.50 13.35
C ALA A 25 -26.01 8.72 12.36
N SER A 26 -26.81 9.41 11.52
CA SER A 26 -27.61 8.75 10.48
C SER A 26 -26.75 8.23 9.32
N ARG A 27 -25.51 8.71 9.23
CA ARG A 27 -24.52 8.37 8.20
C ARG A 27 -23.23 7.89 8.85
N PRO A 28 -23.22 6.67 9.42
CA PRO A 28 -22.10 6.21 10.22
C PRO A 28 -20.84 5.93 9.39
N ASN A 29 -20.99 5.51 8.13
CA ASN A 29 -19.89 5.08 7.26
C ASN A 29 -20.04 5.70 5.85
N GLY A 30 -18.93 5.81 5.12
CA GLY A 30 -18.91 6.25 3.72
C GLY A 30 -17.68 7.09 3.39
N LEU A 31 -17.79 7.87 2.32
CA LEU A 31 -16.71 8.73 1.82
C LEU A 31 -17.21 10.16 1.61
N LEU A 32 -16.60 11.14 2.27
CA LEU A 32 -16.72 12.56 1.93
C LEU A 32 -15.40 13.02 1.28
N LEU A 33 -15.49 13.68 0.14
CA LEU A 33 -14.34 14.33 -0.50
C LEU A 33 -14.42 15.85 -0.31
N LEU A 34 -13.42 16.42 0.37
CA LEU A 34 -13.27 17.86 0.54
C LEU A 34 -12.28 18.41 -0.48
N THR A 35 -12.82 18.79 -1.64
CA THR A 35 -12.09 19.21 -2.84
C THR A 35 -11.82 20.70 -2.88
N LEU A 36 -11.25 21.22 -1.79
CA LEU A 36 -10.98 22.65 -1.63
C LEU A 36 -9.54 22.99 -2.01
N PRO A 37 -9.25 24.20 -2.54
CA PRO A 37 -7.89 24.62 -2.88
C PRO A 37 -6.88 24.48 -1.74
N THR A 38 -5.60 24.41 -2.08
CA THR A 38 -4.51 24.48 -1.09
C THR A 38 -4.54 25.83 -0.37
N GLY A 39 -4.19 25.85 0.92
CA GLY A 39 -4.28 27.07 1.74
C GLY A 39 -5.66 27.36 2.32
N PHE A 40 -6.69 26.59 1.97
CA PHE A 40 -8.05 26.77 2.52
C PHE A 40 -8.23 26.29 3.98
N GLY A 41 -7.18 25.73 4.59
CA GLY A 41 -7.22 25.25 5.97
C GLY A 41 -7.85 23.87 6.17
N LYS A 42 -7.93 23.02 5.13
CA LYS A 42 -8.48 21.64 5.24
C LYS A 42 -7.87 20.86 6.42
N THR A 43 -6.54 20.74 6.44
CA THR A 43 -5.80 20.05 7.50
C THR A 43 -6.02 20.73 8.86
N TYR A 44 -6.00 22.06 8.90
CA TYR A 44 -6.26 22.84 10.12
C TYR A 44 -7.61 22.44 10.76
N TYR A 45 -8.70 22.44 9.99
CA TYR A 45 -10.03 22.12 10.53
C TYR A 45 -10.20 20.64 10.89
N VAL A 46 -9.50 19.74 10.20
CA VAL A 46 -9.42 18.33 10.61
C VAL A 46 -8.74 18.20 11.97
N LEU A 47 -7.65 18.93 12.23
CA LEU A 47 -6.99 18.89 13.54
C LEU A 47 -7.82 19.56 14.63
N GLU A 48 -8.55 20.63 14.32
CA GLU A 48 -9.54 21.21 15.23
C GLU A 48 -10.60 20.17 15.62
N TYR A 49 -11.14 19.44 14.63
CA TYR A 49 -12.08 18.36 14.89
C TYR A 49 -11.47 17.27 15.77
N MET A 50 -10.26 16.79 15.44
CA MET A 50 -9.56 15.78 16.24
C MET A 50 -9.32 16.26 17.67
N ALA A 51 -8.93 17.52 17.86
CA ALA A 51 -8.69 18.09 19.17
C ALA A 51 -9.99 18.14 20.00
N GLU A 52 -11.10 18.58 19.40
CA GLU A 52 -12.41 18.56 20.07
C GLU A 52 -12.88 17.13 20.37
N HIS A 53 -12.72 16.19 19.43
CA HIS A 53 -13.05 14.77 19.60
C HIS A 53 -12.32 14.15 20.80
N ILE A 54 -11.02 14.44 20.93
CA ILE A 54 -10.19 13.97 22.05
C ILE A 54 -10.64 14.62 23.37
N ARG A 55 -10.86 15.94 23.40
CA ARG A 55 -11.30 16.66 24.61
C ARG A 55 -12.68 16.19 25.10
N GLN A 56 -13.59 15.91 24.17
CA GLN A 56 -14.94 15.41 24.46
C GLN A 56 -14.98 13.91 24.77
N LYS A 57 -13.85 13.18 24.65
CA LYS A 57 -13.74 11.74 24.90
C LYS A 57 -14.75 10.92 24.10
N LEU A 58 -14.96 11.30 22.84
CA LEU A 58 -15.88 10.59 21.97
C LEU A 58 -15.39 9.13 21.77
N PRO A 59 -16.32 8.15 21.72
CA PRO A 59 -15.97 6.74 21.84
C PRO A 59 -15.19 6.20 20.63
N GLN A 60 -15.46 6.73 19.44
CA GLN A 60 -14.85 6.30 18.19
C GLN A 60 -13.35 6.61 18.17
N ARG A 61 -12.55 5.75 17.53
CA ARG A 61 -11.16 6.11 17.23
C ARG A 61 -11.09 7.01 16.00
N VAL A 62 -10.10 7.89 15.98
CA VAL A 62 -9.85 8.80 14.86
C VAL A 62 -8.46 8.59 14.30
N TRP A 63 -8.37 8.52 12.98
CA TRP A 63 -7.13 8.31 12.25
C TRP A 63 -6.83 9.50 11.36
N PHE A 64 -5.58 9.97 11.39
CA PHE A 64 -5.02 10.88 10.41
C PHE A 64 -3.94 10.16 9.62
N ILE A 65 -4.13 10.10 8.31
CA ILE A 65 -3.29 9.34 7.39
C ILE A 65 -2.83 10.24 6.26
N THR A 66 -1.58 10.11 5.85
CA THR A 66 -0.99 10.85 4.72
C THR A 66 0.03 9.97 3.98
N ASN A 67 0.52 10.42 2.83
CA ASN A 67 1.51 9.68 2.04
C ASN A 67 2.92 9.76 2.66
N LEU A 68 3.30 10.95 3.16
CA LEU A 68 4.67 11.24 3.58
C LEU A 68 4.72 11.57 5.07
N LYS A 69 5.69 10.99 5.77
CA LYS A 69 5.89 11.21 7.23
C LYS A 69 6.00 12.69 7.60
N LYS A 70 6.66 13.50 6.75
CA LYS A 70 6.83 14.95 6.95
C LYS A 70 5.52 15.75 6.90
N ASN A 71 4.46 15.17 6.31
CA ASN A 71 3.15 15.80 6.20
C ASN A 71 2.26 15.47 7.42
N LEU A 72 2.72 14.67 8.39
CA LEU A 72 1.96 14.37 9.60
C LEU A 72 1.97 15.59 10.55
N PRO A 73 0.82 16.22 10.84
CA PRO A 73 0.77 17.43 11.64
C PRO A 73 0.68 17.08 13.15
N VAL A 74 1.63 16.29 13.63
CA VAL A 74 1.62 15.73 14.99
C VAL A 74 1.81 16.83 16.03
N GLU A 75 2.83 17.68 15.84
CA GLU A 75 3.13 18.80 16.75
C GLU A 75 2.00 19.84 16.75
N GLU A 76 1.40 20.08 15.61
CA GLU A 76 0.23 20.95 15.46
C GLU A 76 -0.97 20.45 16.29
N LEU A 77 -1.23 19.13 16.30
CA LEU A 77 -2.26 18.58 17.18
C LEU A 77 -1.83 18.71 18.65
N LYS A 78 -0.58 18.37 18.99
CA LYS A 78 -0.04 18.45 20.35
C LYS A 78 -0.21 19.85 20.94
N GLN A 79 0.10 20.90 20.18
CA GLN A 79 -0.10 22.29 20.57
C GLN A 79 -1.57 22.62 20.86
N ARG A 80 -2.51 22.04 20.12
CA ARG A 80 -3.95 22.26 20.33
C ARG A 80 -4.46 21.54 21.57
N VAL A 81 -4.17 20.26 21.74
CA VAL A 81 -4.75 19.45 22.84
C VAL A 81 -4.01 19.59 24.17
N GLY A 82 -2.74 20.04 24.14
CA GLY A 82 -1.84 20.03 25.29
C GLY A 82 -1.11 18.70 25.45
N GLU A 83 0.10 18.75 26.04
CA GLU A 83 1.03 17.62 26.11
C GLU A 83 0.46 16.41 26.88
N ASP A 84 -0.19 16.62 28.03
CA ASP A 84 -0.74 15.54 28.84
C ASP A 84 -1.83 14.75 28.11
N LEU A 85 -2.77 15.46 27.48
CA LEU A 85 -3.86 14.84 26.75
C LEU A 85 -3.36 14.17 25.47
N PHE A 86 -2.40 14.79 24.79
CA PHE A 86 -1.73 14.20 23.63
C PHE A 86 -1.07 12.88 24.00
N ASN A 87 -0.22 12.87 25.03
CA ASN A 87 0.51 11.69 25.46
C ASN A 87 -0.43 10.58 25.92
N ARG A 88 -1.59 10.92 26.51
CA ARG A 88 -2.58 9.93 26.96
C ARG A 88 -3.36 9.32 25.80
N GLU A 89 -3.83 10.12 24.84
CA GLU A 89 -4.87 9.73 23.89
C GLU A 89 -4.34 9.45 22.46
N VAL A 90 -3.17 9.98 22.10
CA VAL A 90 -2.64 9.95 20.73
C VAL A 90 -1.51 8.92 20.59
N LEU A 91 -1.48 8.21 19.45
CA LEU A 91 -0.43 7.29 19.08
C LEU A 91 0.12 7.57 17.68
N LEU A 92 1.43 7.74 17.57
CA LEU A 92 2.14 7.80 16.29
C LEU A 92 2.63 6.40 15.90
N LEU A 93 2.09 5.86 14.81
CA LEU A 93 2.53 4.59 14.24
C LEU A 93 3.53 4.84 13.11
N SER A 94 4.82 4.79 13.44
CA SER A 94 5.93 4.83 12.49
C SER A 94 6.41 3.42 12.10
N SER A 95 7.33 3.33 11.12
CA SER A 95 8.06 2.08 10.84
C SER A 95 8.88 1.67 12.05
N TYR A 96 8.99 0.38 12.30
CA TYR A 96 9.72 -0.11 13.47
C TYR A 96 11.21 0.19 13.42
N SER A 97 11.81 0.26 12.23
CA SER A 97 13.16 0.77 12.04
C SER A 97 13.31 2.22 12.46
N ASP A 98 12.30 3.07 12.23
CA ASP A 98 12.30 4.46 12.71
C ASP A 98 12.12 4.53 14.23
N GLN A 99 11.31 3.63 14.80
CA GLN A 99 11.15 3.55 16.26
C GLN A 99 12.47 3.18 16.93
N VAL A 100 13.21 2.22 16.36
CA VAL A 100 14.58 1.88 16.81
C VAL A 100 15.51 3.08 16.69
N LEU A 101 15.51 3.78 15.55
CA LEU A 101 16.32 5.00 15.37
C LEU A 101 15.95 6.10 16.36
N HIS A 102 14.69 6.26 16.69
CA HIS A 102 14.26 7.25 17.67
C HIS A 102 14.66 6.85 19.09
N PHE A 103 14.41 5.58 19.46
CA PHE A 103 14.76 5.03 20.77
C PHE A 103 16.26 5.17 21.06
N LEU A 104 17.11 4.65 20.17
CA LEU A 104 18.57 4.68 20.30
C LEU A 104 19.18 6.09 20.24
N LYS A 105 18.37 7.15 20.04
CA LYS A 105 18.85 8.53 20.03
C LYS A 105 18.94 9.07 21.45
N HIS A 106 18.08 8.58 22.33
CA HIS A 106 17.89 9.11 23.67
C HIS A 106 17.95 8.02 24.76
N HIS A 107 17.89 6.74 24.37
CA HIS A 107 17.79 5.61 25.29
C HIS A 107 18.67 4.44 24.82
N ASP A 108 18.91 3.50 25.72
CA ASP A 108 19.45 2.17 25.45
C ASP A 108 18.63 1.13 26.24
N ILE A 109 18.79 -0.14 25.93
CA ILE A 109 18.21 -1.24 26.71
C ILE A 109 18.96 -1.37 28.04
N PRO A 110 18.29 -1.62 29.18
CA PRO A 110 18.95 -1.80 30.47
C PRO A 110 19.99 -2.94 30.46
N ASP A 111 21.16 -2.69 31.07
CA ASP A 111 22.25 -3.68 31.12
C ASP A 111 21.83 -5.00 31.80
N SER A 112 20.88 -4.94 32.74
CA SER A 112 20.32 -6.12 33.42
C SER A 112 19.67 -7.12 32.46
N VAL A 113 19.11 -6.66 31.34
CA VAL A 113 18.42 -7.51 30.36
C VAL A 113 19.16 -7.60 29.04
N LYS A 114 20.11 -6.70 28.76
CA LYS A 114 20.85 -6.60 27.49
C LYS A 114 21.56 -7.91 27.11
N GLY A 115 22.10 -8.63 28.10
CA GLY A 115 22.74 -9.94 27.90
C GLY A 115 21.83 -11.04 27.36
N ASN A 116 20.50 -10.87 27.44
CA ASN A 116 19.53 -11.81 26.90
C ASN A 116 19.31 -11.66 25.38
N PHE A 117 19.83 -10.59 24.76
CA PHE A 117 19.58 -10.28 23.36
C PHE A 117 20.85 -10.40 22.51
N ARG A 118 21.01 -11.53 21.82
CA ARG A 118 22.14 -11.74 20.90
C ARG A 118 22.04 -10.83 19.67
N THR A 119 20.83 -10.37 19.35
CA THR A 119 20.54 -9.65 18.11
C THR A 119 20.49 -8.14 18.29
N PHE A 120 20.57 -7.64 19.52
CA PHE A 120 20.52 -6.21 19.81
C PHE A 120 21.76 -5.45 19.33
N GLU A 121 22.96 -5.97 19.55
CA GLU A 121 24.19 -5.30 19.11
C GLU A 121 24.28 -5.18 17.57
N PRO A 122 23.97 -6.22 16.78
CA PRO A 122 23.81 -6.09 15.32
C PRO A 122 22.78 -5.04 14.90
N LEU A 123 21.65 -4.93 15.63
CA LEU A 123 20.63 -3.93 15.37
C LEU A 123 21.16 -2.51 15.63
N ARG A 124 21.83 -2.31 16.78
CA ARG A 124 22.44 -1.04 17.18
C ARG A 124 23.44 -0.56 16.12
N LYS A 125 24.35 -1.43 15.69
CA LYS A 125 25.32 -1.14 14.62
C LYS A 125 24.66 -0.77 13.30
N ALA A 126 23.57 -1.43 12.91
CA ALA A 126 22.82 -1.07 11.70
C ALA A 126 22.17 0.32 11.81
N ALA A 127 21.66 0.67 12.99
CA ALA A 127 21.09 1.99 13.26
C ALA A 127 22.17 3.09 13.21
N GLU A 128 23.34 2.85 13.79
CA GLU A 128 24.50 3.74 13.74
C GLU A 128 25.02 3.93 12.31
N ALA A 129 25.15 2.85 11.53
CA ALA A 129 25.57 2.90 10.14
C ALA A 129 24.63 3.77 9.29
N LEU A 130 23.32 3.64 9.49
CA LEU A 130 22.33 4.46 8.79
C LEU A 130 22.39 5.93 9.20
N ARG A 131 22.59 6.24 10.49
CA ARG A 131 22.74 7.63 10.98
C ARG A 131 23.96 8.32 10.37
N ASN A 132 25.06 7.57 10.26
CA ASN A 132 26.33 8.07 9.73
C ASN A 132 26.44 7.94 8.20
N ALA A 133 25.37 7.51 7.53
CA ALA A 133 25.38 7.27 6.10
C ALA A 133 25.53 8.58 5.30
N PRO A 134 26.37 8.61 4.24
CA PRO A 134 26.48 9.76 3.35
C PRO A 134 25.14 10.07 2.68
N ALA A 135 24.98 11.28 2.16
CA ALA A 135 23.76 11.76 1.51
C ALA A 135 23.53 11.13 0.11
N HIS A 136 23.57 9.80 0.01
CA HIS A 136 23.26 9.03 -1.18
C HIS A 136 21.93 8.28 -1.00
N PRO A 137 20.85 8.63 -1.73
CA PRO A 137 19.51 8.09 -1.50
C PRO A 137 19.42 6.56 -1.56
N GLU A 138 20.02 5.93 -2.58
CA GLU A 138 19.96 4.46 -2.76
C GLU A 138 20.72 3.71 -1.67
N PHE A 139 21.82 4.30 -1.18
CA PHE A 139 22.61 3.68 -0.11
C PHE A 139 21.91 3.80 1.24
N LYS A 140 21.30 4.97 1.51
CA LYS A 140 20.42 5.13 2.69
C LYS A 140 19.24 4.18 2.65
N GLN A 141 18.62 3.97 1.49
CA GLN A 141 17.55 3.00 1.33
C GLN A 141 18.03 1.57 1.64
N TYR A 142 19.16 1.14 1.08
CA TYR A 142 19.75 -0.16 1.40
C TYR A 142 19.99 -0.33 2.91
N LEU A 143 20.59 0.66 3.56
CA LEU A 143 20.84 0.62 5.01
C LEU A 143 19.53 0.60 5.83
N GLN A 144 18.49 1.32 5.41
CA GLN A 144 17.16 1.27 6.02
C GLN A 144 16.54 -0.12 5.91
N GLU A 145 16.70 -0.80 4.77
CA GLU A 145 16.24 -2.18 4.56
C GLU A 145 17.00 -3.15 5.47
N GLN A 146 18.33 -3.03 5.57
CA GLN A 146 19.13 -3.81 6.51
C GLN A 146 18.69 -3.61 7.96
N LEU A 147 18.49 -2.36 8.38
CA LEU A 147 17.99 -2.04 9.72
C LEU A 147 16.62 -2.69 9.97
N SER A 148 15.71 -2.64 8.99
CA SER A 148 14.38 -3.24 9.09
C SER A 148 14.43 -4.76 9.21
N LEU A 149 15.36 -5.43 8.52
CA LEU A 149 15.60 -6.87 8.67
C LEU A 149 16.13 -7.22 10.06
N LYS A 150 17.11 -6.46 10.59
CA LYS A 150 17.66 -6.67 11.93
C LYS A 150 16.62 -6.41 13.02
N GLU A 151 15.80 -5.38 12.86
CA GLU A 151 14.68 -5.07 13.76
C GLU A 151 13.69 -6.23 13.83
N LEU A 152 13.32 -6.81 12.68
CA LEU A 152 12.39 -7.93 12.65
C LEU A 152 12.92 -9.14 13.43
N VAL A 153 14.22 -9.41 13.33
CA VAL A 153 14.86 -10.51 14.08
C VAL A 153 14.90 -10.18 15.57
N PHE A 154 15.29 -8.96 15.93
CA PHE A 154 15.34 -8.52 17.32
C PHE A 154 13.97 -8.53 18.00
N ARG A 155 12.92 -8.04 17.33
CA ARG A 155 11.56 -8.09 17.88
C ARG A 155 11.08 -9.51 18.13
N LYS A 156 11.47 -10.48 17.28
CA LYS A 156 11.15 -11.89 17.53
C LYS A 156 11.85 -12.43 18.77
N GLU A 157 13.13 -12.10 18.95
CA GLU A 157 13.89 -12.45 20.17
C GLU A 157 13.24 -11.81 21.41
N LEU A 158 12.85 -10.52 21.32
CA LEU A 158 12.12 -9.81 22.36
C LEU A 158 10.80 -10.49 22.74
N LYS A 159 9.99 -10.88 21.76
CA LYS A 159 8.75 -11.61 22.03
C LYS A 159 8.99 -12.93 22.77
N GLY A 160 10.06 -13.64 22.41
CA GLY A 160 10.49 -14.85 23.12
C GLY A 160 10.89 -14.55 24.56
N PHE A 161 11.66 -13.49 24.78
CA PHE A 161 12.09 -13.02 26.10
C PHE A 161 10.91 -12.58 26.99
N LEU A 162 9.89 -11.95 26.43
CA LEU A 162 8.72 -11.49 27.19
C LEU A 162 7.75 -12.62 27.57
N LYS A 163 7.77 -13.75 26.85
CA LYS A 163 6.80 -14.84 27.03
C LYS A 163 6.72 -15.36 28.49
N PRO A 164 7.83 -15.59 29.22
CA PRO A 164 7.78 -16.04 30.61
C PRO A 164 7.12 -15.03 31.56
N TYR A 165 7.30 -13.73 31.32
CA TYR A 165 6.71 -12.67 32.15
C TYR A 165 5.18 -12.63 32.03
N PHE A 166 4.63 -13.06 30.89
CA PHE A 166 3.20 -13.09 30.63
C PHE A 166 2.52 -14.40 31.03
N GLN A 167 3.21 -15.30 31.75
CA GLN A 167 2.57 -16.51 32.27
C GLN A 167 1.44 -16.12 33.24
N GLY A 168 0.21 -16.52 32.89
CA GLY A 168 -1.00 -16.15 33.63
C GLY A 168 -1.68 -14.84 33.19
N ALA A 169 -1.07 -14.06 32.29
CA ALA A 169 -1.68 -12.88 31.66
C ALA A 169 -2.29 -13.26 30.31
N THR A 170 -3.61 -13.39 30.30
CA THR A 170 -4.40 -13.95 29.20
C THR A 170 -4.83 -12.88 28.21
N SER A 171 -5.20 -11.72 28.74
CA SER A 171 -5.64 -10.55 27.98
C SER A 171 -4.49 -9.60 27.65
N PHE A 172 -4.72 -8.76 26.64
CA PHE A 172 -3.78 -7.69 26.30
C PHE A 172 -3.59 -6.72 27.48
N GLU A 173 -4.67 -6.37 28.16
CA GLU A 173 -4.68 -5.45 29.30
C GLU A 173 -3.88 -5.98 30.50
N GLU A 174 -3.91 -7.29 30.75
CA GLU A 174 -3.07 -7.93 31.76
C GLU A 174 -1.60 -7.89 31.37
N ARG A 175 -1.27 -8.24 30.13
CA ARG A 175 0.12 -8.22 29.64
C ARG A 175 0.71 -6.81 29.68
N LEU A 176 -0.07 -5.80 29.33
CA LEU A 176 0.35 -4.40 29.43
C LEU A 176 0.55 -3.96 30.89
N ARG A 177 -0.32 -4.39 31.81
CA ARG A 177 -0.14 -4.16 33.25
C ARG A 177 1.14 -4.79 33.78
N VAL A 178 1.43 -6.05 33.41
CA VAL A 178 2.68 -6.73 33.76
C VAL A 178 3.88 -5.94 33.22
N LEU A 179 3.87 -5.57 31.94
CA LEU A 179 4.96 -4.84 31.30
C LEU A 179 5.27 -3.51 32.03
N ARG A 180 4.25 -2.76 32.46
CA ARG A 180 4.41 -1.48 33.17
C ARG A 180 4.82 -1.66 34.63
N ALA A 181 4.33 -2.72 35.29
CA ALA A 181 4.67 -3.05 36.66
C ALA A 181 6.13 -3.50 36.82
N THR A 182 6.70 -4.14 35.80
CA THR A 182 8.07 -4.67 35.79
C THR A 182 9.08 -3.59 35.35
N PRO A 183 9.93 -3.04 36.24
CA PRO A 183 10.79 -1.90 35.92
C PRO A 183 11.76 -2.13 34.76
N GLU A 184 12.35 -3.33 34.68
CA GLU A 184 13.30 -3.75 33.64
C GLU A 184 12.69 -3.91 32.24
N LEU A 185 11.35 -3.87 32.11
CA LEU A 185 10.64 -4.00 30.83
C LEU A 185 10.06 -2.68 30.32
N ARG A 186 10.09 -1.60 31.12
CA ARG A 186 9.46 -0.31 30.76
C ARG A 186 9.99 0.29 29.46
N TRP A 187 11.24 0.01 29.10
CA TRP A 187 11.84 0.44 27.84
C TRP A 187 11.13 -0.13 26.59
N VAL A 188 10.43 -1.27 26.71
CA VAL A 188 9.72 -1.90 25.58
C VAL A 188 8.60 -0.99 25.08
N GLU A 189 7.89 -0.32 25.98
CA GLU A 189 6.83 0.63 25.65
C GLU A 189 7.37 1.89 24.95
N ILE A 190 8.60 2.30 25.29
CA ILE A 190 9.28 3.43 24.64
C ILE A 190 9.79 3.03 23.26
N LEU A 191 10.39 1.84 23.12
CA LEU A 191 10.89 1.33 21.85
C LEU A 191 9.75 0.98 20.89
N TYR A 192 8.68 0.37 21.38
CA TYR A 192 7.54 -0.06 20.59
C TYR A 192 6.23 0.54 21.14
N PRO A 193 5.91 1.80 20.80
CA PRO A 193 4.66 2.45 21.24
C PRO A 193 3.39 1.68 20.85
N SER A 194 3.46 0.77 19.87
CA SER A 194 2.34 -0.10 19.49
C SER A 194 1.83 -1.01 20.62
N VAL A 195 2.58 -1.19 21.72
CA VAL A 195 2.05 -1.84 22.94
C VAL A 195 0.92 -1.06 23.60
N GLN A 196 0.69 0.19 23.22
CA GLN A 196 -0.40 1.03 23.73
C GLN A 196 -1.62 1.02 22.80
N PHE A 197 -1.61 0.25 21.71
CA PHE A 197 -2.59 0.35 20.62
C PHE A 197 -4.05 0.35 21.10
N PHE A 198 -4.40 -0.52 22.05
CA PHE A 198 -5.79 -0.64 22.49
C PHE A 198 -6.26 0.49 23.42
N GLU A 199 -5.34 1.15 24.14
CA GLU A 199 -5.65 2.25 25.06
C GLU A 199 -5.86 3.59 24.33
N LYS A 200 -5.33 3.72 23.11
CA LYS A 200 -5.28 5.00 22.37
C LYS A 200 -6.54 5.25 21.55
N LYS A 201 -6.84 6.55 21.36
CA LYS A 201 -8.06 7.05 20.69
C LYS A 201 -7.78 7.74 19.37
N ALA A 202 -6.65 8.44 19.26
CA ALA A 202 -6.25 9.12 18.03
C ALA A 202 -4.96 8.54 17.49
N PHE A 203 -4.87 8.37 16.18
CA PHE A 203 -3.74 7.71 15.52
C PHE A 203 -3.22 8.54 14.35
N PHE A 204 -1.90 8.61 14.23
CA PHE A 204 -1.20 9.23 13.11
C PHE A 204 -0.30 8.21 12.44
N CYS A 205 -0.38 8.08 11.13
CA CYS A 205 0.50 7.17 10.38
C CYS A 205 0.54 7.49 8.89
N THR A 206 1.50 6.91 8.17
CA THR A 206 1.46 6.94 6.71
C THR A 206 0.46 5.91 6.17
N ILE A 207 -0.01 6.10 4.94
CA ILE A 207 -0.88 5.14 4.27
C ILE A 207 -0.24 3.75 4.16
N ASP A 208 1.08 3.69 3.91
CA ASP A 208 1.82 2.42 3.87
C ASP A 208 1.72 1.69 5.22
N LYS A 209 1.84 2.42 6.35
CA LYS A 209 1.73 1.82 7.68
C LYS A 209 0.29 1.45 8.03
N PHE A 210 -0.70 2.23 7.56
CA PHE A 210 -2.11 1.95 7.74
C PHE A 210 -2.57 0.68 7.00
N TYR A 211 -2.02 0.45 5.80
CA TYR A 211 -2.32 -0.72 4.98
C TYR A 211 -1.74 -2.03 5.56
N LEU A 212 -0.57 -1.94 6.22
CA LEU A 212 0.14 -3.09 6.77
C LEU A 212 -0.33 -3.49 8.18
N TYR A 213 0.08 -4.68 8.63
CA TYR A 213 -0.15 -5.11 10.00
C TYR A 213 0.63 -4.27 11.02
N VAL A 214 -0.01 -4.02 12.15
CA VAL A 214 0.60 -3.50 13.36
C VAL A 214 0.86 -4.67 14.31
N ASP A 215 2.13 -5.01 14.45
CA ASP A 215 2.63 -5.82 15.55
C ASP A 215 2.55 -5.01 16.86
N THR A 216 1.70 -5.47 17.80
CA THR A 216 1.52 -4.86 19.13
C THR A 216 2.56 -5.32 20.15
N VAL A 217 3.50 -6.18 19.74
CA VAL A 217 4.57 -6.81 20.54
C VAL A 217 4.06 -7.77 21.62
N ILE A 218 3.14 -7.33 22.47
CA ILE A 218 2.60 -8.08 23.61
C ILE A 218 1.25 -8.75 23.31
N GLY A 219 0.63 -8.41 22.19
CA GLY A 219 -0.69 -8.89 21.79
C GLY A 219 -0.74 -9.43 20.37
N PRO A 220 -1.94 -9.56 19.80
CA PRO A 220 -2.11 -10.01 18.43
C PRO A 220 -1.60 -8.97 17.43
N ASN A 221 -1.24 -9.44 16.23
CA ASN A 221 -1.02 -8.59 15.07
C ASN A 221 -2.36 -7.99 14.61
N ILE A 222 -2.40 -6.69 14.36
CA ILE A 222 -3.62 -5.95 14.01
C ILE A 222 -3.55 -5.52 12.56
N GLN A 223 -4.51 -5.95 11.76
CA GLN A 223 -4.77 -5.35 10.45
C GLN A 223 -5.76 -4.20 10.66
N ILE A 224 -5.30 -2.96 10.53
CA ILE A 224 -6.10 -1.79 10.92
C ILE A 224 -7.43 -1.77 10.19
N THR A 225 -7.44 -2.03 8.88
CA THR A 225 -8.64 -2.01 8.02
C THR A 225 -9.60 -3.18 8.24
N ASN A 226 -9.28 -4.13 9.12
CA ASN A 226 -10.23 -5.20 9.44
C ASN A 226 -11.47 -4.60 10.13
N PRO A 227 -12.70 -4.99 9.74
CA PRO A 227 -13.93 -4.43 10.31
C PRO A 227 -14.02 -4.53 11.83
N LYS A 228 -13.39 -5.54 12.45
CA LYS A 228 -13.29 -5.66 13.91
C LYS A 228 -12.57 -4.47 14.57
N TYR A 229 -11.59 -3.87 13.88
CA TYR A 229 -10.75 -2.81 14.42
C TYR A 229 -11.08 -1.43 13.86
N ILE A 230 -11.55 -1.32 12.61
CA ILE A 230 -11.92 -0.05 11.98
C ILE A 230 -13.40 0.28 12.06
N GLY A 231 -14.27 -0.70 12.35
CA GLY A 231 -15.71 -0.55 12.36
C GLY A 231 -16.18 0.64 13.21
N GLY A 232 -16.90 1.58 12.59
CA GLY A 232 -17.46 2.77 13.25
C GLY A 232 -16.43 3.85 13.62
N ASN A 233 -15.17 3.71 13.19
CA ASN A 233 -14.13 4.72 13.40
C ASN A 233 -14.14 5.78 12.30
N MET A 234 -13.38 6.85 12.53
CA MET A 234 -13.19 7.94 11.59
C MET A 234 -11.79 7.95 11.00
N VAL A 235 -11.70 8.19 9.69
CA VAL A 235 -10.44 8.17 8.95
C VAL A 235 -10.31 9.41 8.08
N PHE A 236 -9.37 10.28 8.43
CA PHE A 236 -8.94 11.42 7.63
C PHE A 236 -7.77 11.01 6.75
N ILE A 237 -7.92 11.22 5.44
CA ILE A 237 -6.88 10.93 4.45
C ILE A 237 -6.45 12.23 3.80
N ASP A 238 -5.28 12.70 4.19
CA ASP A 238 -4.61 13.85 3.58
C ASP A 238 -3.89 13.44 2.29
N GLU A 239 -3.87 14.36 1.32
CA GLU A 239 -3.43 14.08 -0.06
C GLU A 239 -4.10 12.81 -0.61
N PHE A 240 -5.42 12.72 -0.43
CA PHE A 240 -6.24 11.55 -0.74
C PHE A 240 -5.93 10.92 -2.09
N ASP A 241 -5.83 11.70 -3.15
CA ASP A 241 -5.59 11.23 -4.52
C ASP A 241 -4.24 10.54 -4.69
N ALA A 242 -3.19 11.03 -4.03
CA ALA A 242 -1.86 10.45 -4.11
C ALA A 242 -1.74 9.10 -3.38
N THR A 243 -2.64 8.80 -2.44
CA THR A 243 -2.62 7.52 -1.69
C THR A 243 -2.81 6.30 -2.57
N LYS A 244 -3.49 6.44 -3.72
CA LYS A 244 -3.74 5.35 -4.65
C LYS A 244 -2.45 4.66 -5.09
N GLN A 245 -1.40 5.42 -5.38
CA GLN A 245 -0.13 4.86 -5.87
C GLN A 245 0.59 4.04 -4.79
N ASN A 246 0.54 4.50 -3.54
CA ASN A 246 1.07 3.77 -2.40
C ASN A 246 0.36 2.42 -2.21
N ILE A 247 -0.97 2.44 -2.20
CA ILE A 247 -1.78 1.21 -2.05
C ILE A 247 -1.56 0.27 -3.23
N LYS A 248 -1.55 0.78 -4.46
CA LYS A 248 -1.26 0.00 -5.67
C LYS A 248 0.09 -0.71 -5.57
N ARG A 249 1.15 0.01 -5.15
CA ARG A 249 2.47 -0.57 -4.95
C ARG A 249 2.44 -1.67 -3.88
N ALA A 250 1.79 -1.42 -2.74
CA ALA A 250 1.69 -2.41 -1.67
C ALA A 250 0.94 -3.70 -2.11
N ILE A 251 -0.11 -3.56 -2.92
CA ILE A 251 -0.84 -4.70 -3.51
C ILE A 251 0.09 -5.51 -4.42
N ILE A 252 0.81 -4.85 -5.33
CA ILE A 252 1.74 -5.50 -6.27
C ILE A 252 2.88 -6.21 -5.52
N GLU A 253 3.51 -5.52 -4.56
CA GLU A 253 4.60 -6.09 -3.76
C GLU A 253 4.14 -7.33 -2.98
N ASN A 254 2.93 -7.31 -2.41
CA ASN A 254 2.37 -8.47 -1.73
C ASN A 254 2.09 -9.63 -2.71
N ALA A 255 1.52 -9.36 -3.87
CA ALA A 255 1.25 -10.38 -4.89
C ALA A 255 2.54 -11.05 -5.38
N ILE A 256 3.63 -10.28 -5.55
CA ILE A 256 4.94 -10.82 -5.93
C ILE A 256 5.58 -11.60 -4.78
N ARG A 257 5.52 -11.07 -3.55
CA ARG A 257 6.21 -11.64 -2.38
C ARG A 257 5.71 -13.04 -2.03
N PHE A 258 4.42 -13.31 -2.24
CA PHE A 258 3.81 -14.59 -1.89
C PHE A 258 3.50 -15.46 -3.10
N ASN A 259 4.11 -15.17 -4.25
CA ASN A 259 3.96 -15.95 -5.47
C ASN A 259 4.25 -17.46 -5.23
N GLN A 260 3.31 -18.33 -5.58
CA GLN A 260 3.39 -19.79 -5.42
C GLN A 260 3.37 -20.49 -6.77
N ASP A 261 4.00 -21.66 -6.85
CA ASP A 261 3.76 -22.59 -7.95
C ASP A 261 2.39 -23.24 -7.76
N ILE A 262 1.40 -22.81 -8.55
CA ILE A 262 0.00 -23.18 -8.34
C ILE A 262 -0.26 -24.67 -8.55
N LEU A 263 0.49 -25.31 -9.45
CA LEU A 263 0.40 -26.76 -9.69
C LEU A 263 0.95 -27.53 -8.50
N GLY A 264 2.16 -27.17 -8.03
CA GLY A 264 2.79 -27.80 -6.88
C GLY A 264 1.98 -27.59 -5.59
N LEU A 265 1.45 -26.39 -5.39
CA LEU A 265 0.61 -26.06 -4.24
C LEU A 265 -0.67 -26.91 -4.21
N PHE A 266 -1.35 -27.07 -5.34
CA PHE A 266 -2.52 -27.94 -5.45
C PHE A 266 -2.18 -29.39 -5.09
N ILE A 267 -1.10 -29.95 -5.66
CA ILE A 267 -0.67 -31.33 -5.38
C ILE A 267 -0.41 -31.53 -3.87
N GLN A 268 0.27 -30.58 -3.24
CA GLN A 268 0.55 -30.64 -1.80
C GLN A 268 -0.74 -30.64 -0.97
N ILE A 269 -1.70 -29.77 -1.29
CA ILE A 269 -3.00 -29.72 -0.60
C ILE A 269 -3.80 -30.99 -0.88
N PHE A 270 -3.85 -31.47 -2.12
CA PHE A 270 -4.58 -32.68 -2.51
C PHE A 270 -4.12 -33.88 -1.67
N TYR A 271 -2.82 -34.14 -1.60
CA TYR A 271 -2.30 -35.25 -0.80
C TYR A 271 -2.51 -35.03 0.70
N GLY A 272 -2.40 -33.79 1.19
CA GLY A 272 -2.69 -33.46 2.59
C GLY A 272 -4.14 -33.76 2.98
N VAL A 273 -5.10 -33.29 2.17
CA VAL A 273 -6.53 -33.52 2.38
C VAL A 273 -6.90 -35.00 2.22
N GLN A 274 -6.30 -35.70 1.25
CA GLN A 274 -6.63 -37.09 0.99
C GLN A 274 -6.05 -38.07 2.01
N SER A 275 -4.85 -37.78 2.54
CA SER A 275 -4.16 -38.68 3.48
C SER A 275 -4.57 -38.45 4.93
N ARG A 276 -5.12 -37.28 5.27
CA ARG A 276 -5.45 -36.88 6.64
C ARG A 276 -6.95 -36.87 6.87
N LYS A 277 -7.39 -37.46 7.98
CA LYS A 277 -8.77 -37.31 8.45
C LYS A 277 -8.90 -36.03 9.25
N LEU A 278 -10.05 -35.36 9.13
CA LEU A 278 -10.39 -34.21 9.98
C LEU A 278 -10.29 -34.63 11.47
N PRO A 279 -9.51 -33.95 12.31
CA PRO A 279 -9.29 -34.35 13.70
C PRO A 279 -10.49 -33.97 14.57
N VAL A 280 -11.57 -34.73 14.45
CA VAL A 280 -12.87 -34.48 15.09
C VAL A 280 -12.75 -34.26 16.60
N SER A 281 -11.86 -34.99 17.29
CA SER A 281 -11.65 -34.86 18.74
C SER A 281 -11.08 -33.50 19.18
N ARG A 282 -10.39 -32.78 18.28
CA ARG A 282 -9.83 -31.45 18.56
C ARG A 282 -10.86 -30.32 18.43
N ILE A 283 -12.02 -30.61 17.83
CA ILE A 283 -13.09 -29.65 17.55
C ILE A 283 -14.44 -30.07 18.16
N ASN A 284 -14.48 -31.14 18.95
CA ASN A 284 -15.71 -31.70 19.52
C ASN A 284 -15.68 -31.73 21.06
N ARG A 285 -16.58 -30.97 21.72
CA ARG A 285 -16.96 -31.20 23.12
C ARG A 285 -18.47 -31.11 23.43
N ALA A 286 -19.31 -30.36 22.68
CA ALA A 286 -20.78 -30.39 22.86
C ALA A 286 -21.62 -29.86 21.67
N ALA A 287 -21.03 -29.46 20.54
CA ALA A 287 -21.73 -28.72 19.48
C ALA A 287 -21.75 -29.45 18.12
N ARG A 288 -22.53 -30.55 18.03
CA ARG A 288 -22.66 -31.42 16.84
C ARG A 288 -22.87 -30.66 15.53
N LYS A 289 -23.73 -29.64 15.51
CA LYS A 289 -23.99 -28.78 14.33
C LYS A 289 -22.73 -28.11 13.76
N ARG A 290 -21.79 -27.68 14.61
CA ARG A 290 -20.56 -27.00 14.18
C ARG A 290 -19.58 -27.98 13.52
N LEU A 291 -19.51 -29.19 14.07
CA LEU A 291 -18.73 -30.27 13.50
C LEU A 291 -19.27 -30.70 12.14
N ASP A 292 -20.59 -30.85 12.02
CA ASP A 292 -21.24 -31.24 10.78
C ASP A 292 -21.01 -30.19 9.67
N TYR A 293 -20.97 -28.90 10.02
CA TYR A 293 -20.60 -27.82 9.10
C TYR A 293 -19.16 -27.96 8.56
N LEU A 294 -18.18 -28.14 9.45
CA LEU A 294 -16.78 -28.29 9.04
C LEU A 294 -16.54 -29.58 8.25
N LYS A 295 -17.21 -30.67 8.63
CA LYS A 295 -17.21 -31.93 7.86
C LYS A 295 -17.77 -31.72 6.46
N GLY A 296 -18.96 -31.14 6.33
CA GLY A 296 -19.55 -30.89 5.01
C GLY A 296 -18.70 -29.99 4.12
N LYS A 297 -17.97 -29.02 4.69
CA LYS A 297 -16.97 -28.24 3.93
C LYS A 297 -15.75 -29.07 3.53
N PHE A 298 -15.26 -29.91 4.43
CA PHE A 298 -14.13 -30.80 4.16
C PHE A 298 -14.45 -31.87 3.10
N ASP A 299 -15.65 -32.44 3.14
CA ASP A 299 -16.12 -33.42 2.17
C ASP A 299 -16.20 -32.78 0.77
N LYS A 300 -16.83 -31.61 0.65
CA LYS A 300 -16.86 -30.82 -0.60
C LYS A 300 -15.47 -30.47 -1.12
N LEU A 301 -14.56 -30.08 -0.23
CA LEU A 301 -13.17 -29.79 -0.58
C LEU A 301 -12.48 -31.05 -1.14
N THR A 302 -12.70 -32.21 -0.52
CA THR A 302 -12.13 -33.49 -0.95
C THR A 302 -12.68 -33.93 -2.30
N GLU A 303 -13.99 -33.83 -2.50
CA GLU A 303 -14.66 -34.11 -3.78
C GLU A 303 -14.11 -33.23 -4.91
N GLU A 304 -13.99 -31.93 -4.67
CA GLU A 304 -13.47 -30.98 -5.65
C GLU A 304 -11.99 -31.22 -5.96
N ALA A 305 -11.19 -31.56 -4.94
CA ALA A 305 -9.79 -31.93 -5.13
C ALA A 305 -9.66 -33.15 -6.06
N TRP A 306 -10.49 -34.18 -5.85
CA TRP A 306 -10.53 -35.37 -6.70
C TRP A 306 -11.02 -35.10 -8.11
N ARG A 307 -12.02 -34.24 -8.28
CA ARG A 307 -12.51 -33.82 -9.60
C ARG A 307 -11.35 -33.23 -10.40
N ILE A 308 -10.69 -32.21 -9.87
CA ILE A 308 -9.57 -31.52 -10.54
C ILE A 308 -8.42 -32.49 -10.81
N TYR A 309 -8.05 -33.31 -9.81
CA TYR A 309 -6.95 -34.28 -9.95
C TYR A 309 -7.20 -35.24 -11.12
N SER A 310 -8.43 -35.77 -11.21
CA SER A 310 -8.82 -36.75 -12.23
C SER A 310 -9.02 -36.10 -13.61
N GLU A 311 -9.72 -34.98 -13.67
CA GLU A 311 -10.05 -34.29 -14.93
C GLU A 311 -8.79 -33.83 -15.68
N TYR A 312 -7.81 -33.31 -14.93
CA TYR A 312 -6.58 -32.76 -15.49
C TYR A 312 -5.37 -33.70 -15.36
N GLN A 313 -5.59 -34.96 -14.97
CA GLN A 313 -4.58 -36.02 -14.97
C GLN A 313 -3.34 -35.66 -14.12
N PHE A 314 -3.56 -35.19 -12.89
CA PHE A 314 -2.49 -34.75 -11.97
C PHE A 314 -1.59 -35.87 -11.46
N GLN A 315 -1.88 -37.13 -11.77
CA GLN A 315 -0.93 -38.23 -11.58
C GLN A 315 0.30 -38.12 -12.51
N SER A 316 0.22 -37.26 -13.53
CA SER A 316 1.27 -37.02 -14.54
C SER A 316 1.88 -35.63 -14.38
N HIS A 317 3.16 -35.49 -14.69
CA HIS A 317 3.87 -34.22 -14.56
C HIS A 317 3.42 -33.21 -15.63
N PHE A 318 3.56 -31.92 -15.36
CA PHE A 318 3.31 -30.87 -16.35
C PHE A 318 4.61 -30.41 -16.97
N TYR A 319 4.63 -30.26 -18.30
CA TYR A 319 5.80 -29.81 -19.04
C TYR A 319 5.44 -28.85 -20.17
N HIS A 320 5.97 -27.64 -20.12
CA HIS A 320 5.84 -26.62 -21.14
C HIS A 320 6.82 -26.90 -22.26
N LYS A 321 6.27 -27.22 -23.43
CA LYS A 321 7.03 -27.42 -24.66
C LYS A 321 6.83 -26.18 -25.53
N GLY A 322 7.71 -25.20 -25.38
CA GLY A 322 7.62 -23.99 -26.19
C GLY A 322 8.11 -24.19 -27.63
N THR A 323 7.93 -23.16 -28.45
CA THR A 323 8.38 -23.08 -29.84
C THR A 323 9.82 -22.60 -29.90
N ASP A 324 10.66 -23.21 -30.75
CA ASP A 324 12.03 -22.77 -31.05
C ASP A 324 12.96 -22.55 -29.83
N GLY A 325 12.79 -23.35 -28.78
CA GLY A 325 13.63 -23.29 -27.56
C GLY A 325 13.17 -22.25 -26.52
N ALA A 326 12.06 -21.55 -26.76
CA ALA A 326 11.41 -20.71 -25.75
C ALA A 326 10.93 -21.59 -24.57
N ASN A 327 11.52 -21.42 -23.40
CA ASN A 327 11.20 -22.21 -22.21
C ASN A 327 10.28 -21.49 -21.22
N ARG A 328 9.61 -20.42 -21.69
CA ARG A 328 8.81 -19.53 -20.85
C ARG A 328 7.62 -18.94 -21.60
N ALA A 329 6.48 -18.93 -20.93
CA ALA A 329 5.26 -18.27 -21.39
C ALA A 329 4.61 -17.50 -20.23
N PHE A 330 3.94 -16.40 -20.55
CA PHE A 330 3.21 -15.58 -19.60
C PHE A 330 1.74 -15.54 -19.98
N LEU A 331 0.87 -15.57 -18.97
CA LEU A 331 -0.56 -15.34 -19.13
C LEU A 331 -0.97 -14.18 -18.23
N PHE A 332 -1.41 -13.09 -18.84
CA PHE A 332 -1.99 -11.95 -18.14
C PHE A 332 -3.51 -12.02 -18.24
N HIS A 333 -4.17 -11.59 -17.16
CA HIS A 333 -5.63 -11.48 -17.13
C HIS A 333 -6.05 -10.16 -16.51
N ASP A 334 -6.75 -9.35 -17.30
CA ASP A 334 -7.22 -8.00 -16.98
C ASP A 334 -8.65 -7.76 -17.49
N PHE A 335 -9.52 -8.77 -17.32
CA PHE A 335 -10.83 -8.99 -17.97
C PHE A 335 -10.74 -9.87 -19.22
N GLU A 336 -9.73 -9.63 -20.06
CA GLU A 336 -9.37 -10.54 -21.16
C GLU A 336 -8.10 -11.30 -20.83
N TYR A 337 -7.81 -12.34 -21.60
CA TYR A 337 -6.59 -13.13 -21.44
C TYR A 337 -5.59 -12.78 -22.52
N HIS A 338 -4.36 -12.51 -22.10
CA HIS A 338 -3.27 -12.14 -22.98
C HIS A 338 -2.09 -13.09 -22.74
N THR A 339 -1.82 -13.94 -23.73
CA THR A 339 -0.63 -14.81 -23.73
C THR A 339 0.55 -14.07 -24.35
N VAL A 340 1.68 -14.03 -23.64
CA VAL A 340 2.95 -13.47 -24.12
C VAL A 340 4.02 -14.55 -24.05
N PHE A 341 4.77 -14.75 -25.14
CA PHE A 341 5.81 -15.77 -25.22
C PHE A 341 6.95 -15.33 -26.15
N GLU A 342 8.12 -15.94 -25.96
CA GLU A 342 9.32 -15.67 -26.75
C GLU A 342 9.16 -16.25 -28.17
N GLY A 343 9.43 -15.44 -29.21
CA GLY A 343 9.24 -15.84 -30.62
C GLY A 343 7.91 -15.44 -31.26
N GLY A 344 7.01 -14.78 -30.53
CA GLY A 344 5.78 -14.23 -31.13
C GLY A 344 6.07 -13.12 -32.15
N GLU A 345 5.72 -13.31 -33.42
CA GLU A 345 5.80 -12.25 -34.42
C GLU A 345 4.90 -11.05 -34.03
N LYS A 346 5.44 -9.83 -34.13
CA LYS A 346 4.67 -8.59 -33.93
C LYS A 346 3.47 -8.57 -34.89
N GLY A 347 2.26 -8.62 -34.34
CA GLY A 347 1.01 -8.45 -35.10
C GLY A 347 0.22 -9.72 -35.42
N LYS A 348 0.64 -10.92 -34.97
CA LYS A 348 -0.19 -12.14 -35.06
C LYS A 348 -1.16 -12.26 -33.86
N LYS A 349 -2.28 -12.97 -34.05
CA LYS A 349 -3.29 -13.23 -33.01
C LYS A 349 -2.62 -13.85 -31.76
N PRO A 350 -3.03 -13.45 -30.53
CA PRO A 350 -2.50 -14.06 -29.31
C PRO A 350 -2.77 -15.56 -29.34
N GLY A 351 -1.73 -16.37 -29.14
CA GLY A 351 -1.87 -17.81 -29.02
C GLY A 351 -2.57 -18.19 -27.72
N PHE A 352 -3.27 -19.32 -27.72
CA PHE A 352 -3.88 -19.92 -26.52
C PHE A 352 -2.91 -20.93 -25.92
N LEU A 353 -2.92 -21.06 -24.59
CA LEU A 353 -2.18 -22.12 -23.91
C LEU A 353 -3.06 -23.36 -23.78
N ALA A 354 -2.60 -24.46 -24.39
CA ALA A 354 -3.30 -25.73 -24.42
C ALA A 354 -2.54 -26.82 -23.66
N ARG A 355 -3.29 -27.66 -22.95
CA ARG A 355 -2.85 -28.88 -22.27
C ARG A 355 -3.10 -30.08 -23.18
N HIS A 356 -2.05 -30.89 -23.37
CA HIS A 356 -2.08 -32.15 -24.11
C HIS A 356 -1.55 -33.26 -23.22
N TYR A 357 -2.43 -34.14 -22.77
CA TYR A 357 -2.01 -35.31 -22.01
C TYR A 357 -1.48 -36.39 -22.94
N ASP A 358 -0.22 -36.75 -22.76
CA ASP A 358 0.45 -37.87 -23.43
C ASP A 358 0.41 -39.10 -22.50
N LYS A 359 -0.27 -40.16 -22.96
CA LYS A 359 -0.46 -41.38 -22.17
C LYS A 359 0.77 -42.27 -22.13
N ASP A 360 1.63 -42.20 -23.15
CA ASP A 360 2.80 -43.05 -23.25
C ASP A 360 3.94 -42.47 -22.42
N ASP A 361 4.08 -41.14 -22.44
CA ASP A 361 5.09 -40.40 -21.67
C ASP A 361 4.62 -40.07 -20.24
N LEU A 362 3.31 -40.18 -19.95
CA LEU A 362 2.70 -39.76 -18.69
C LEU A 362 3.00 -38.30 -18.34
N VAL A 363 2.84 -37.43 -19.33
CA VAL A 363 3.12 -35.99 -19.23
C VAL A 363 1.96 -35.16 -19.77
N ASN A 364 1.59 -34.12 -19.03
CA ASN A 364 0.72 -33.04 -19.46
C ASN A 364 1.54 -31.95 -20.16
N TYR A 365 1.60 -31.98 -21.49
CA TYR A 365 2.30 -30.98 -22.28
C TYR A 365 1.52 -29.66 -22.36
N ILE A 366 2.17 -28.54 -22.02
CA ILE A 366 1.64 -27.19 -22.21
C ILE A 366 2.23 -26.59 -23.48
N ARG A 367 1.39 -26.28 -24.46
CA ARG A 367 1.78 -25.76 -25.79
C ARG A 367 1.00 -24.51 -26.15
N ILE A 368 1.55 -23.73 -27.08
CA ILE A 368 0.87 -22.56 -27.63
C ILE A 368 0.15 -22.98 -28.93
N GLU A 369 -1.11 -22.59 -29.07
CA GLU A 369 -1.94 -22.87 -30.23
C GLU A 369 -2.53 -21.58 -30.81
N HIS A 370 -2.71 -21.53 -32.14
CA HIS A 370 -3.26 -20.34 -32.81
C HIS A 370 -4.80 -20.27 -32.83
N GLY A 371 -5.47 -21.28 -32.26
CA GLY A 371 -6.92 -21.36 -32.11
C GLY A 371 -7.31 -21.63 -30.66
N ARG A 372 -8.55 -21.26 -30.29
CA ARG A 372 -9.10 -21.61 -28.98
C ARG A 372 -9.16 -23.14 -28.88
N PRO A 373 -8.65 -23.78 -27.81
CA PRO A 373 -8.72 -25.22 -27.66
C PRO A 373 -10.17 -25.71 -27.73
N GLU A 374 -10.36 -26.88 -28.34
CA GLU A 374 -11.69 -27.44 -28.65
C GLU A 374 -12.55 -27.73 -27.43
N THR A 375 -11.90 -28.06 -26.30
CA THR A 375 -12.54 -28.44 -25.04
C THR A 375 -11.94 -27.68 -23.88
N ASP A 376 -12.77 -27.40 -22.88
CA ASP A 376 -12.35 -26.64 -21.69
C ASP A 376 -11.20 -27.34 -20.95
N ASN A 377 -11.21 -28.67 -20.85
CA ASN A 377 -10.14 -29.45 -20.20
C ASN A 377 -8.77 -29.45 -20.94
N LYS A 378 -8.76 -29.08 -22.23
CA LYS A 378 -7.55 -28.85 -23.03
C LYS A 378 -7.10 -27.41 -22.90
N ASN A 379 -7.96 -26.48 -22.53
CA ASN A 379 -7.59 -25.10 -22.36
C ASN A 379 -6.96 -24.89 -20.97
N LEU A 380 -5.67 -24.54 -20.95
CA LEU A 380 -4.92 -24.38 -19.70
C LEU A 380 -5.59 -23.36 -18.76
N LEU A 381 -6.29 -22.39 -19.32
CA LEU A 381 -6.98 -21.39 -18.53
C LEU A 381 -8.02 -21.99 -17.58
N PHE A 382 -8.80 -22.97 -18.05
CA PHE A 382 -9.83 -23.59 -17.21
C PHE A 382 -9.20 -24.34 -16.05
N LEU A 383 -8.10 -25.05 -16.30
CA LEU A 383 -7.28 -25.64 -15.23
C LEU A 383 -6.84 -24.57 -14.22
N LEU A 384 -6.26 -23.46 -14.68
CA LEU A 384 -5.77 -22.41 -13.77
C LEU A 384 -6.90 -21.77 -12.95
N ASN A 385 -8.08 -21.60 -13.54
CA ASN A 385 -9.26 -21.10 -12.84
C ASN A 385 -9.82 -22.10 -11.82
N ASP A 386 -9.85 -23.40 -12.15
CA ASP A 386 -10.23 -24.47 -11.23
C ASP A 386 -9.26 -24.54 -10.04
N LEU A 387 -7.95 -24.51 -10.28
CA LEU A 387 -6.93 -24.51 -9.23
C LEU A 387 -7.04 -23.29 -8.32
N ARG A 388 -7.26 -22.10 -8.89
CA ARG A 388 -7.50 -20.88 -8.12
C ARG A 388 -8.75 -20.99 -7.25
N SER A 389 -9.86 -21.46 -7.84
CA SER A 389 -11.13 -21.65 -7.12
C SER A 389 -10.98 -22.64 -5.98
N PHE A 390 -10.21 -23.71 -6.20
CA PHE A 390 -9.86 -24.68 -5.17
C PHE A 390 -9.01 -24.07 -4.04
N ILE A 391 -8.01 -23.25 -4.35
CA ILE A 391 -7.20 -22.55 -3.33
C ILE A 391 -8.07 -21.59 -2.51
N HIS A 392 -9.04 -20.92 -3.13
CA HIS A 392 -10.03 -20.11 -2.42
C HIS A 392 -10.89 -20.97 -1.49
N LEU A 393 -11.43 -22.08 -1.99
CA LEU A 393 -12.23 -23.03 -1.20
C LEU A 393 -11.45 -23.55 0.02
N PHE A 394 -10.20 -23.97 -0.19
CA PHE A 394 -9.31 -24.40 0.88
C PHE A 394 -9.02 -23.29 1.89
N SER A 395 -8.77 -22.06 1.41
CA SER A 395 -8.54 -20.88 2.27
C SER A 395 -9.73 -20.60 3.20
N PHE A 396 -10.96 -20.68 2.68
CA PHE A 396 -12.17 -20.50 3.50
C PHE A 396 -12.34 -21.62 4.53
N PHE A 397 -12.09 -22.86 4.13
CA PHE A 397 -12.11 -23.99 5.04
C PHE A 397 -11.09 -23.82 6.19
N VAL A 398 -9.84 -23.45 5.86
CA VAL A 398 -8.78 -23.19 6.84
C VAL A 398 -9.19 -22.07 7.81
N LEU A 399 -9.75 -20.97 7.30
CA LEU A 399 -10.20 -19.86 8.13
C LEU A 399 -11.31 -20.28 9.11
N ASP A 400 -12.32 -20.99 8.61
CA ASP A 400 -13.44 -21.42 9.46
C ASP A 400 -12.99 -22.42 10.51
N PHE A 401 -12.14 -23.37 10.13
CA PHE A 401 -11.55 -24.30 11.09
C PHE A 401 -10.71 -23.55 12.13
N ALA A 402 -9.84 -22.61 11.71
CA ALA A 402 -9.00 -21.82 12.60
C ALA A 402 -9.82 -20.98 13.59
N ARG A 403 -10.92 -20.37 13.15
CA ARG A 403 -11.85 -19.64 14.03
C ARG A 403 -12.44 -20.56 15.09
N LYS A 404 -12.89 -21.76 14.70
CA LYS A 404 -13.46 -22.73 15.64
C LYS A 404 -12.42 -23.35 16.57
N TYR A 405 -11.22 -23.60 16.07
CA TYR A 405 -10.10 -24.03 16.89
C TYR A 405 -9.75 -22.96 17.94
N LYS A 406 -9.66 -21.68 17.54
CA LYS A 406 -9.42 -20.56 18.46
C LYS A 406 -10.51 -20.46 19.53
N GLU A 407 -11.78 -20.43 19.13
CA GLU A 407 -12.92 -20.39 20.07
C GLU A 407 -12.81 -21.48 21.14
N LEU A 408 -12.59 -22.73 20.74
CA LEU A 408 -12.48 -23.86 21.67
C LEU A 408 -11.19 -23.85 22.50
N HIS A 409 -10.09 -23.39 21.91
CA HIS A 409 -8.82 -23.27 22.62
C HIS A 409 -8.94 -22.25 23.75
N ASP A 410 -9.51 -21.08 23.46
CA ASP A 410 -9.64 -19.96 24.41
C ASP A 410 -10.68 -20.25 25.50
N GLU A 411 -11.67 -21.12 25.27
CA GLU A 411 -12.62 -21.56 26.31
C GLU A 411 -11.96 -22.39 27.42
N VAL A 412 -10.88 -23.12 27.11
CA VAL A 412 -10.26 -24.12 28.00
C VAL A 412 -8.89 -23.70 28.50
N ASN A 413 -8.18 -22.88 27.72
CA ASN A 413 -6.84 -22.44 28.06
C ASN A 413 -6.88 -20.99 28.50
N PRO A 414 -6.18 -20.64 29.60
CA PRO A 414 -6.03 -19.25 29.99
C PRO A 414 -5.30 -18.46 28.89
N GLU A 415 -4.28 -19.01 28.24
CA GLU A 415 -3.59 -18.28 27.16
C GLU A 415 -4.39 -18.29 25.85
N GLU A 416 -4.89 -17.13 25.43
CA GLU A 416 -5.57 -17.00 24.13
C GLU A 416 -4.63 -17.28 22.95
N ILE A 417 -5.09 -18.04 21.96
CA ILE A 417 -4.34 -18.25 20.71
C ILE A 417 -4.67 -17.16 19.69
N SER A 418 -3.68 -16.64 18.97
CA SER A 418 -3.95 -15.71 17.87
C SER A 418 -4.63 -16.43 16.69
N ILE A 419 -5.44 -15.71 15.90
CA ILE A 419 -6.04 -16.28 14.68
C ILE A 419 -4.96 -16.73 13.68
N GLU A 420 -3.83 -16.03 13.60
CA GLU A 420 -2.69 -16.39 12.76
C GLU A 420 -2.09 -17.74 13.18
N ASN A 421 -1.91 -17.96 14.49
CA ASN A 421 -1.42 -19.23 15.00
C ASN A 421 -2.46 -20.33 14.80
N ALA A 422 -3.74 -20.05 14.98
CA ALA A 422 -4.80 -21.02 14.68
C ALA A 422 -4.83 -21.42 13.18
N ILE A 423 -4.58 -20.47 12.26
CA ILE A 423 -4.42 -20.76 10.82
C ILE A 423 -3.21 -21.68 10.61
N ARG A 424 -2.04 -21.37 11.19
CA ARG A 424 -0.85 -22.24 11.11
C ARG A 424 -1.13 -23.64 11.61
N THR A 425 -1.71 -23.76 12.80
CA THR A 425 -2.10 -25.06 13.37
C THR A 425 -3.02 -25.83 12.42
N THR A 426 -3.94 -25.14 11.74
CA THR A 426 -4.86 -25.78 10.78
C THR A 426 -4.13 -26.26 9.54
N LEU A 427 -3.22 -25.45 8.98
CA LEU A 427 -2.40 -25.81 7.83
C LEU A 427 -1.49 -27.01 8.14
N ASP A 428 -0.92 -27.05 9.36
CA ASP A 428 -0.10 -28.16 9.83
C ASP A 428 -0.86 -29.49 9.87
N LEU A 429 -2.18 -29.49 10.04
CA LEU A 429 -2.98 -30.72 9.98
C LEU A 429 -2.99 -31.39 8.60
N PHE A 430 -2.64 -30.64 7.55
CA PHE A 430 -2.62 -31.08 6.15
C PHE A 430 -1.21 -31.07 5.56
N ASP A 431 -0.18 -31.19 6.41
CA ASP A 431 1.23 -31.26 6.02
C ASP A 431 1.76 -30.00 5.28
N LEU A 432 1.13 -28.85 5.52
CA LEU A 432 1.54 -27.54 5.01
C LEU A 432 2.39 -26.79 6.06
N HIS A 433 3.57 -27.32 6.34
CA HIS A 433 4.46 -26.83 7.40
C HIS A 433 5.45 -25.75 6.93
N ASP A 434 5.64 -25.59 5.63
CA ASP A 434 6.65 -24.69 5.13
C ASP A 434 6.25 -23.22 5.36
N THR A 435 7.21 -22.43 5.85
CA THR A 435 6.96 -21.04 6.27
C THR A 435 6.47 -20.16 5.11
N THR A 436 6.83 -20.49 3.87
CA THR A 436 6.48 -19.69 2.69
C THR A 436 5.01 -19.87 2.33
N THR A 437 4.54 -21.12 2.23
CA THR A 437 3.13 -21.48 2.01
C THR A 437 2.24 -21.02 3.16
N GLN A 438 2.67 -21.21 4.41
CA GLN A 438 1.91 -20.71 5.56
C GLN A 438 1.73 -19.19 5.51
N ARG A 439 2.78 -18.43 5.16
CA ARG A 439 2.67 -16.98 4.98
C ARG A 439 1.78 -16.60 3.81
N TYR A 440 1.84 -17.34 2.70
CA TYR A 440 0.92 -17.16 1.58
C TYR A 440 -0.53 -17.29 2.05
N PHE A 441 -0.90 -18.39 2.72
CA PHE A 441 -2.27 -18.58 3.19
C PHE A 441 -2.70 -17.55 4.23
N ILE A 442 -1.84 -17.17 5.18
CA ILE A 442 -2.16 -16.11 6.14
C ILE A 442 -2.49 -14.79 5.42
N GLY A 443 -1.68 -14.39 4.42
CA GLY A 443 -1.91 -13.20 3.63
C GLY A 443 -3.16 -13.30 2.75
N HIS A 444 -3.29 -14.41 2.03
CA HIS A 444 -4.41 -14.71 1.13
C HIS A 444 -5.75 -14.72 1.88
N ILE A 445 -5.85 -15.45 3.00
CA ILE A 445 -7.05 -15.50 3.85
C ILE A 445 -7.40 -14.11 4.38
N SER A 446 -6.41 -13.34 4.83
CA SER A 446 -6.67 -12.01 5.39
C SER A 446 -7.23 -11.04 4.34
N GLN A 447 -6.71 -11.08 3.13
CA GLN A 447 -7.23 -10.30 2.00
C GLN A 447 -8.63 -10.76 1.58
N LEU A 448 -8.89 -12.07 1.55
CA LEU A 448 -10.23 -12.61 1.28
C LEU A 448 -11.26 -12.15 2.32
N VAL A 449 -10.89 -12.11 3.60
CA VAL A 449 -11.80 -11.62 4.67
C VAL A 449 -12.15 -10.15 4.46
N LEU A 450 -11.21 -9.33 4.04
CA LEU A 450 -11.47 -7.92 3.74
C LEU A 450 -12.45 -7.75 2.57
N VAL A 451 -12.37 -8.59 1.54
CA VAL A 451 -13.17 -8.45 0.32
C VAL A 451 -14.58 -9.07 0.43
N ASN A 452 -14.77 -10.11 1.25
CA ASN A 452 -16.03 -10.88 1.25
C ASN A 452 -17.10 -10.39 2.24
N GLN A 453 -16.83 -9.42 3.13
CA GLN A 453 -17.69 -9.26 4.31
C GLN A 453 -19.05 -8.57 4.14
N ASP A 454 -19.34 -7.80 3.07
CA ASP A 454 -20.70 -7.27 2.81
C ASP A 454 -20.85 -6.68 1.38
N ASN A 455 -20.14 -7.26 0.41
CA ASN A 455 -20.03 -6.71 -0.94
C ASN A 455 -21.21 -7.10 -1.86
N ALA A 456 -22.45 -6.79 -1.42
CA ALA A 456 -23.65 -7.02 -2.22
C ALA A 456 -23.67 -6.22 -3.54
N SER A 457 -22.93 -5.09 -3.62
CA SER A 457 -22.89 -4.23 -4.81
C SER A 457 -21.81 -4.58 -5.84
N THR A 458 -20.87 -5.49 -5.55
CA THR A 458 -19.75 -5.83 -6.46
C THR A 458 -19.89 -7.20 -7.12
N GLY A 459 -20.91 -7.98 -6.77
CA GLY A 459 -21.06 -9.38 -7.21
C GLY A 459 -21.11 -9.59 -8.73
N PHE A 460 -21.43 -8.55 -9.51
CA PHE A 460 -21.49 -8.57 -10.97
C PHE A 460 -20.45 -7.66 -11.65
N ASP A 461 -19.63 -6.92 -10.90
CA ASP A 461 -18.60 -6.06 -11.50
C ASP A 461 -17.33 -6.88 -11.75
N LEU A 462 -17.17 -7.30 -13.02
CA LEU A 462 -15.99 -8.01 -13.52
C LEU A 462 -14.87 -7.06 -13.99
N SER A 463 -15.03 -5.75 -13.81
CA SER A 463 -14.04 -4.77 -14.28
C SER A 463 -12.68 -4.98 -13.61
N PRO A 464 -11.58 -4.63 -14.30
CA PRO A 464 -10.23 -4.70 -13.71
C PRO A 464 -10.06 -3.78 -12.50
N VAL A 465 -10.90 -2.75 -12.39
CA VAL A 465 -10.93 -1.82 -11.27
C VAL A 465 -11.45 -2.51 -10.00
N ASN A 466 -12.30 -3.52 -10.12
CA ASN A 466 -12.82 -4.28 -8.98
C ASN A 466 -12.09 -5.61 -8.77
N GLN A 467 -11.82 -6.35 -9.85
CA GLN A 467 -11.27 -7.71 -9.80
C GLN A 467 -9.74 -7.77 -9.78
N GLY A 468 -9.08 -6.66 -10.11
CA GLY A 468 -7.63 -6.59 -10.23
C GLY A 468 -7.09 -7.36 -11.44
N PHE A 469 -5.80 -7.67 -11.38
CA PHE A 469 -5.03 -8.32 -12.43
C PHE A 469 -4.47 -9.64 -11.92
N ARG A 470 -4.37 -10.62 -12.82
CA ARG A 470 -3.71 -11.89 -12.54
C ARG A 470 -2.59 -12.11 -13.53
N TYR A 471 -1.58 -12.79 -13.05
CA TYR A 471 -0.38 -13.08 -13.81
C TYR A 471 0.10 -14.50 -13.52
N TYR A 472 0.36 -15.25 -14.58
CA TYR A 472 0.98 -16.57 -14.53
C TYR A 472 2.28 -16.55 -15.31
N ASP A 473 3.32 -17.12 -14.71
CA ASP A 473 4.65 -17.29 -15.28
C ASP A 473 4.94 -18.78 -15.37
N ILE A 474 4.87 -19.30 -16.58
CA ILE A 474 5.08 -20.71 -16.89
C ILE A 474 6.52 -20.83 -17.35
N LEU A 475 7.34 -21.58 -16.63
CA LEU A 475 8.76 -21.68 -16.94
C LEU A 475 9.37 -23.04 -16.62
N ASN A 476 10.34 -23.42 -17.46
CA ASN A 476 11.28 -24.49 -17.19
C ASN A 476 12.61 -23.84 -16.77
N ARG A 477 13.22 -24.30 -15.67
CA ARG A 477 14.56 -23.86 -15.25
C ARG A 477 15.49 -25.06 -15.24
N LYS A 478 16.80 -24.81 -15.35
CA LYS A 478 17.84 -25.86 -15.28
C LYS A 478 17.74 -26.76 -14.04
N THR A 479 17.26 -26.21 -12.92
CA THR A 479 17.11 -26.94 -11.65
C THR A 479 15.88 -27.87 -11.62
N HIS A 480 15.01 -27.78 -12.61
CA HIS A 480 13.79 -28.59 -12.76
C HIS A 480 13.45 -28.65 -14.25
N ASP A 481 14.39 -29.10 -15.08
CA ASP A 481 14.26 -29.08 -16.55
C ASP A 481 13.39 -30.22 -17.11
N ALA A 482 13.00 -31.17 -16.26
CA ALA A 482 12.04 -32.22 -16.57
C ALA A 482 10.58 -31.84 -16.24
N THR A 483 10.33 -30.69 -15.59
CA THR A 483 8.98 -30.26 -15.19
C THR A 483 8.81 -28.75 -15.30
N SER A 484 7.57 -28.29 -15.47
CA SER A 484 7.24 -26.86 -15.43
C SER A 484 6.73 -26.43 -14.07
N LYS A 485 7.13 -25.22 -13.70
CA LYS A 485 6.45 -24.47 -12.64
C LYS A 485 5.52 -23.44 -13.24
N VAL A 486 4.38 -23.23 -12.60
CA VAL A 486 3.43 -22.18 -12.97
C VAL A 486 3.32 -21.24 -11.78
N MET A 487 4.17 -20.23 -11.76
CA MET A 487 4.17 -19.23 -10.70
C MET A 487 2.96 -18.32 -10.90
N TYR A 488 2.18 -18.12 -9.85
CA TYR A 488 0.93 -17.37 -9.88
C TYR A 488 0.93 -16.16 -8.93
N ALA A 489 0.56 -15.00 -9.48
CA ALA A 489 0.27 -13.79 -8.72
C ALA A 489 -1.19 -13.35 -8.94
N ASP A 490 -1.90 -13.15 -7.83
CA ASP A 490 -3.26 -12.61 -7.78
C ASP A 490 -3.27 -11.31 -6.99
N THR A 491 -3.67 -10.21 -7.62
CA THR A 491 -4.02 -9.02 -6.85
C THR A 491 -5.45 -9.23 -6.34
N LEU A 492 -5.60 -9.90 -5.19
CA LEU A 492 -6.90 -10.20 -4.56
C LEU A 492 -7.76 -8.97 -4.23
N THR A 493 -7.21 -7.76 -4.41
CA THR A 493 -7.89 -6.48 -4.22
C THR A 493 -7.24 -5.42 -5.12
N THR A 494 -7.94 -4.31 -5.33
CA THR A 494 -7.45 -3.11 -6.02
C THR A 494 -7.45 -1.92 -5.07
N PRO A 495 -6.81 -0.78 -5.42
CA PRO A 495 -6.94 0.44 -4.61
C PRO A 495 -8.40 0.86 -4.40
N GLU A 496 -9.23 0.76 -5.43
CA GLU A 496 -10.66 1.06 -5.38
C GLU A 496 -11.42 0.12 -4.45
N THR A 497 -11.27 -1.20 -4.62
CA THR A 497 -11.94 -2.18 -3.75
C THR A 497 -11.47 -2.07 -2.31
N TRP A 498 -10.18 -1.80 -2.08
CA TRP A 498 -9.66 -1.55 -0.74
C TRP A 498 -10.31 -0.32 -0.09
N LEU A 499 -10.42 0.78 -0.83
CA LEU A 499 -11.04 2.01 -0.33
C LEU A 499 -12.56 1.82 -0.12
N LEU A 500 -13.24 1.12 -1.03
CA LEU A 500 -14.66 0.76 -0.88
C LEU A 500 -14.89 0.00 0.43
N ASN A 501 -14.11 -1.04 0.70
CA ASN A 501 -14.21 -1.81 1.94
C ASN A 501 -13.95 -0.93 3.17
N LEU A 502 -12.96 -0.04 3.12
CA LEU A 502 -12.72 0.92 4.20
C LEU A 502 -13.96 1.81 4.45
N CYS A 503 -14.53 2.38 3.39
CA CYS A 503 -15.71 3.24 3.44
C CYS A 503 -17.00 2.51 3.83
N GLN A 504 -17.08 1.19 3.65
CA GLN A 504 -18.23 0.39 4.12
C GLN A 504 -18.26 0.24 5.64
N HIS A 505 -17.08 0.26 6.29
CA HIS A 505 -16.95 0.00 7.72
C HIS A 505 -16.56 1.24 8.55
N ALA A 506 -16.09 2.32 7.91
CA ALA A 506 -15.64 3.52 8.58
C ALA A 506 -16.16 4.80 7.91
N LYS A 507 -16.15 5.91 8.65
CA LYS A 507 -16.39 7.25 8.11
C LYS A 507 -15.08 7.81 7.57
N VAL A 508 -14.96 7.93 6.25
CA VAL A 508 -13.75 8.38 5.58
C VAL A 508 -13.93 9.79 5.05
N VAL A 509 -12.98 10.67 5.34
CA VAL A 509 -12.92 12.03 4.79
C VAL A 509 -11.60 12.20 4.04
N GLY A 510 -11.68 12.25 2.72
CA GLY A 510 -10.54 12.54 1.85
C GLY A 510 -10.36 14.04 1.70
N ILE A 511 -9.21 14.58 2.10
CA ILE A 511 -8.86 15.99 1.94
C ILE A 511 -7.77 16.12 0.89
N SER A 512 -8.10 16.73 -0.25
CA SER A 512 -7.13 17.07 -1.29
C SER A 512 -7.76 18.07 -2.26
N ALA A 513 -6.95 18.99 -2.80
CA ALA A 513 -7.44 19.92 -3.82
C ALA A 513 -7.88 19.20 -5.11
N THR A 514 -7.27 18.05 -5.38
CA THR A 514 -7.44 17.27 -6.62
C THR A 514 -8.28 16.00 -6.43
N ALA A 515 -8.75 15.72 -5.20
CA ALA A 515 -9.55 14.52 -4.90
C ALA A 515 -10.79 14.36 -5.79
N GLY A 516 -11.37 15.46 -6.29
CA GLY A 516 -12.58 15.47 -7.10
C GLY A 516 -12.38 15.20 -8.59
N PHE A 517 -11.13 15.14 -9.06
CA PHE A 517 -10.85 14.81 -10.44
C PHE A 517 -10.98 13.30 -10.66
N ASP A 518 -11.96 12.89 -11.46
CA ASP A 518 -12.11 11.49 -11.87
C ASP A 518 -11.06 11.13 -12.93
N SER A 519 -9.87 10.79 -12.46
CA SER A 519 -8.77 10.32 -13.31
C SER A 519 -8.28 8.96 -12.80
N PRO A 520 -8.90 7.84 -13.23
CA PRO A 520 -8.62 6.50 -12.71
C PRO A 520 -7.17 6.02 -12.88
N ILE A 521 -6.31 6.73 -13.62
CA ILE A 521 -4.89 6.36 -13.76
C ILE A 521 -4.06 6.96 -12.62
N SER A 522 -4.26 8.24 -12.33
CA SER A 522 -3.50 8.99 -11.32
C SER A 522 -4.20 9.06 -9.96
N ASN A 523 -5.54 9.08 -9.94
CA ASN A 523 -6.43 9.13 -8.78
C ASN A 523 -7.38 7.90 -8.78
N TYR A 524 -8.18 7.73 -7.73
CA TYR A 524 -9.24 6.72 -7.67
C TYR A 524 -10.30 6.95 -8.75
N SER A 525 -10.89 5.86 -9.24
CA SER A 525 -12.09 5.93 -10.08
C SER A 525 -13.29 6.42 -9.27
N LEU A 526 -13.61 7.71 -9.35
CA LEU A 526 -14.72 8.31 -8.59
C LEU A 526 -16.06 7.83 -9.10
N SER A 527 -16.20 7.60 -10.41
CA SER A 527 -17.37 6.97 -11.01
C SER A 527 -17.64 5.58 -10.43
N HIS A 528 -16.61 4.75 -10.29
CA HIS A 528 -16.72 3.44 -9.63
C HIS A 528 -17.09 3.58 -8.14
N LEU A 529 -16.40 4.45 -7.40
CA LEU A 529 -16.72 4.68 -5.98
C LEU A 529 -18.17 5.16 -5.77
N ARG A 530 -18.65 6.11 -6.59
CA ARG A 530 -20.04 6.60 -6.55
C ARG A 530 -21.04 5.47 -6.82
N HIS A 531 -20.78 4.65 -7.83
CA HIS A 531 -21.66 3.54 -8.19
C HIS A 531 -21.82 2.54 -7.05
N HIS A 532 -20.72 2.17 -6.37
CA HIS A 532 -20.74 1.15 -5.31
C HIS A 532 -21.10 1.68 -3.92
N LEU A 533 -20.73 2.91 -3.58
CA LEU A 533 -21.09 3.53 -2.29
C LEU A 533 -22.49 4.14 -2.31
N GLN A 534 -23.02 4.52 -3.47
CA GLN A 534 -24.36 5.10 -3.64
C GLN A 534 -24.59 6.25 -2.64
N GLY A 535 -25.63 6.16 -1.80
CA GLY A 535 -25.94 7.16 -0.77
C GLY A 535 -24.89 7.33 0.33
N ARG A 536 -23.82 6.51 0.34
CA ARG A 536 -22.64 6.64 1.23
C ARG A 536 -21.47 7.34 0.56
N PHE A 537 -21.60 7.78 -0.69
CA PHE A 537 -20.70 8.73 -1.32
C PHE A 537 -21.26 10.14 -1.11
N PHE A 538 -20.60 10.91 -0.25
CA PHE A 538 -21.08 12.22 0.18
C PHE A 538 -20.41 13.33 -0.62
N GLU A 539 -21.26 14.15 -1.25
CA GLU A 539 -20.84 15.36 -1.94
C GLU A 539 -21.33 16.57 -1.17
N LEU A 540 -20.53 17.65 -1.23
CA LEU A 540 -20.94 18.94 -0.72
C LEU A 540 -22.19 19.41 -1.48
N THR A 541 -23.21 19.81 -0.75
CA THR A 541 -24.44 20.36 -1.34
C THR A 541 -24.14 21.63 -2.14
N PRO A 542 -24.98 22.00 -3.13
CA PRO A 542 -24.79 23.24 -3.88
C PRO A 542 -24.67 24.48 -2.99
N THR A 543 -25.42 24.52 -1.87
CA THR A 543 -25.34 25.59 -0.87
C THR A 543 -23.99 25.61 -0.17
N GLU A 544 -23.50 24.46 0.31
CA GLU A 544 -22.17 24.36 0.94
C GLU A 544 -21.06 24.75 -0.03
N GLN A 545 -21.13 24.30 -1.28
CA GLN A 545 -20.18 24.68 -2.33
C GLN A 545 -20.20 26.20 -2.59
N ALA A 546 -21.38 26.82 -2.65
CA ALA A 546 -21.51 28.26 -2.88
C ALA A 546 -20.87 29.06 -1.74
N VAL A 547 -21.13 28.67 -0.48
CA VAL A 547 -20.55 29.34 0.68
C VAL A 547 -19.03 29.20 0.72
N LEU A 548 -18.50 28.01 0.46
CA LEU A 548 -17.06 27.77 0.41
C LEU A 548 -16.37 28.51 -0.75
N ARG A 549 -17.07 28.68 -1.89
CA ARG A 549 -16.58 29.51 -3.01
C ARG A 549 -16.56 30.99 -2.64
N GLU A 550 -17.58 31.50 -1.97
CA GLU A 550 -17.62 32.89 -1.49
C GLU A 550 -16.48 33.15 -0.49
N GLU A 551 -16.29 32.24 0.48
CA GLU A 551 -15.18 32.32 1.43
C GLU A 551 -13.82 32.29 0.73
N PHE A 552 -13.67 31.49 -0.34
CA PHE A 552 -12.46 31.47 -1.16
C PHE A 552 -12.20 32.80 -1.86
N LEU A 553 -13.23 33.38 -2.49
CA LEU A 553 -13.11 34.65 -3.19
C LEU A 553 -12.80 35.80 -2.22
N LEU A 554 -13.41 35.82 -1.04
CA LEU A 554 -13.14 36.82 -0.01
C LEU A 554 -11.68 36.74 0.49
N LYS A 555 -11.20 35.54 0.80
CA LYS A 555 -9.80 35.30 1.21
C LYS A 555 -8.79 35.67 0.12
N ASN A 556 -9.19 35.59 -1.15
CA ASN A 556 -8.35 35.88 -2.32
C ASN A 556 -8.78 37.15 -3.06
N SER A 557 -9.49 38.07 -2.40
CA SER A 557 -10.02 39.30 -3.01
C SER A 557 -8.93 40.22 -3.58
N HIS A 558 -7.68 40.09 -3.10
CA HIS A 558 -6.51 40.76 -3.66
C HIS A 558 -5.88 40.06 -4.88
N GLY A 559 -6.35 38.84 -5.22
CA GLY A 559 -5.86 38.03 -6.33
C GLY A 559 -6.31 38.55 -7.70
N ASP A 560 -7.49 39.17 -7.77
CA ASP A 560 -8.08 39.72 -9.00
C ASP A 560 -7.30 40.93 -9.56
N GLN A 561 -6.32 41.45 -8.81
CA GLN A 561 -5.39 42.49 -9.26
C GLN A 561 -4.19 41.94 -10.04
N ARG A 562 -4.12 40.63 -10.30
CA ARG A 562 -2.99 39.98 -10.97
C ARG A 562 -3.34 39.59 -12.40
N GLU A 563 -2.61 40.14 -13.36
CA GLU A 563 -2.69 39.72 -14.76
C GLU A 563 -1.81 38.48 -14.98
N ILE A 564 -2.40 37.35 -15.38
CA ILE A 564 -1.66 36.13 -15.73
C ILE A 564 -1.51 36.07 -17.25
N ARG A 565 -0.27 36.13 -17.75
CA ARG A 565 0.06 36.00 -19.18
C ARG A 565 0.74 34.67 -19.47
N PRO A 566 0.02 33.63 -19.94
CA PRO A 566 0.63 32.35 -20.26
C PRO A 566 1.45 32.45 -21.55
N VAL A 567 2.76 32.12 -21.46
CA VAL A 567 3.66 32.08 -22.62
C VAL A 567 4.21 30.67 -22.80
N GLY A 568 3.98 30.07 -23.97
CA GLY A 568 4.48 28.74 -24.29
C GLY A 568 5.96 28.76 -24.70
N ILE A 569 6.82 28.03 -23.99
CA ILE A 569 8.25 27.89 -24.33
C ILE A 569 8.45 26.62 -25.16
N ARG A 570 8.94 26.79 -26.40
CA ARG A 570 9.28 25.72 -27.33
C ARG A 570 10.76 25.78 -27.72
N CYS A 571 11.30 24.65 -28.15
CA CYS A 571 12.64 24.59 -28.74
C CYS A 571 12.71 23.51 -29.81
N SER A 572 13.70 23.60 -30.68
CA SER A 572 14.00 22.58 -31.69
C SER A 572 14.20 21.19 -31.08
N VAL A 573 13.89 20.15 -31.86
CA VAL A 573 14.10 18.75 -31.46
C VAL A 573 15.58 18.41 -31.46
N ASN A 574 16.30 18.89 -32.48
CA ASN A 574 17.74 18.65 -32.65
C ASN A 574 18.54 19.44 -31.60
N LYS A 575 19.45 18.76 -30.89
CA LYS A 575 20.24 19.34 -29.78
C LYS A 575 21.01 20.59 -30.16
N ARG A 576 21.65 20.59 -31.33
CA ARG A 576 22.47 21.71 -31.80
C ARG A 576 21.58 22.91 -32.08
N HIS A 577 20.52 22.72 -32.87
CA HIS A 577 19.57 23.79 -33.16
C HIS A 577 18.92 24.33 -31.88
N ALA A 578 18.61 23.47 -30.89
CA ALA A 578 18.04 23.91 -29.62
C ALA A 578 19.00 24.80 -28.81
N LEU A 579 20.31 24.53 -28.83
CA LEU A 579 21.32 25.38 -28.20
C LEU A 579 21.58 26.67 -28.98
N GLU A 580 21.56 26.61 -30.32
CA GLU A 580 21.66 27.79 -31.20
C GLU A 580 20.46 28.73 -31.07
N GLU A 581 19.30 28.23 -30.60
CA GLU A 581 18.17 29.08 -30.20
C GLU A 581 18.37 29.82 -28.87
N LEU A 582 19.37 29.42 -28.07
CA LEU A 582 19.64 29.97 -26.75
C LEU A 582 20.87 30.89 -26.76
N PHE A 583 21.93 30.47 -27.46
CA PHE A 583 23.21 31.18 -27.55
C PHE A 583 23.49 31.61 -29.00
N THR A 584 24.00 32.83 -29.17
CA THR A 584 24.45 33.33 -30.48
C THR A 584 25.93 33.04 -30.69
N ASP A 585 26.70 32.86 -29.62
CA ASP A 585 28.10 32.50 -29.68
C ASP A 585 28.28 31.01 -30.03
N LYS A 586 28.98 30.75 -31.13
CA LYS A 586 29.24 29.39 -31.62
C LYS A 586 30.16 28.59 -30.70
N GLU A 587 31.07 29.24 -29.97
CA GLU A 587 31.99 28.56 -29.04
C GLU A 587 31.23 28.03 -27.83
N ILE A 588 30.32 28.84 -27.27
CA ILE A 588 29.43 28.43 -26.17
C ILE A 588 28.53 27.25 -26.61
N VAL A 589 27.97 27.32 -27.83
CA VAL A 589 27.18 26.20 -28.39
C VAL A 589 28.02 24.93 -28.48
N LEU A 590 29.25 25.00 -28.97
CA LEU A 590 30.14 23.84 -29.08
C LEU A 590 30.54 23.28 -27.72
N GLN A 591 30.80 24.14 -26.73
CA GLN A 591 31.08 23.75 -25.35
C GLN A 591 29.91 22.94 -24.76
N PHE A 592 28.68 23.45 -24.85
CA PHE A 592 27.51 22.72 -24.34
C PHE A 592 27.20 21.46 -25.15
N LEU A 593 27.46 21.44 -26.46
CA LEU A 593 27.34 20.22 -27.26
C LEU A 593 28.30 19.13 -26.79
N HIS A 594 29.55 19.50 -26.47
CA HIS A 594 30.52 18.58 -25.90
C HIS A 594 30.11 18.13 -24.48
N GLN A 595 29.69 19.08 -23.62
CA GLN A 595 29.23 18.78 -22.26
C GLN A 595 28.00 17.87 -22.23
N PHE A 596 27.09 18.01 -23.20
CA PHE A 596 25.85 17.25 -23.31
C PHE A 596 25.92 16.08 -24.31
N HIS A 597 27.13 15.65 -24.70
CA HIS A 597 27.31 14.58 -25.70
C HIS A 597 26.58 13.27 -25.32
N SER A 598 26.56 12.93 -24.02
CA SER A 598 25.97 11.70 -23.49
C SER A 598 24.45 11.78 -23.24
N LEU A 599 23.86 12.98 -23.29
CA LEU A 599 22.44 13.19 -23.05
C LEU A 599 21.61 12.79 -24.27
N GLN A 600 20.33 12.47 -24.11
CA GLN A 600 19.38 12.32 -25.21
C GLN A 600 18.80 13.68 -25.62
N GLU A 601 18.16 13.77 -26.79
CA GLU A 601 17.62 15.04 -27.32
C GLU A 601 16.63 15.69 -26.34
N PHE A 602 15.68 14.92 -25.81
CA PHE A 602 14.70 15.41 -24.85
C PHE A 602 15.32 15.88 -23.52
N GLU A 603 16.51 15.38 -23.17
CA GLU A 603 17.23 15.78 -21.97
C GLU A 603 17.88 17.15 -22.17
N VAL A 604 18.49 17.40 -23.34
CA VAL A 604 19.01 18.72 -23.74
C VAL A 604 17.88 19.73 -23.85
N GLN A 605 16.75 19.36 -24.45
CA GLN A 605 15.56 20.23 -24.53
C GLN A 605 15.08 20.70 -23.15
N ARG A 606 15.26 19.89 -22.10
CA ARG A 606 14.91 20.28 -20.72
C ARG A 606 15.79 21.45 -20.26
N TYR A 607 17.10 21.38 -20.47
CA TYR A 607 18.01 22.48 -20.16
C TYR A 607 17.68 23.74 -20.96
N VAL A 608 17.49 23.61 -22.27
CA VAL A 608 17.19 24.74 -23.16
C VAL A 608 15.88 25.44 -22.78
N LYS A 609 14.81 24.69 -22.45
CA LYS A 609 13.54 25.30 -22.03
C LYS A 609 13.67 26.09 -20.73
N VAL A 610 14.42 25.56 -19.76
CA VAL A 610 14.72 26.28 -18.51
C VAL A 610 15.59 27.51 -18.79
N GLY A 611 16.60 27.38 -19.66
CA GLY A 611 17.43 28.47 -20.13
C GLY A 611 16.63 29.59 -20.81
N LYS A 612 15.68 29.25 -21.69
CA LYS A 612 14.79 30.23 -22.33
C LYS A 612 13.89 30.95 -21.33
N ALA A 613 13.35 30.24 -20.34
CA ALA A 613 12.55 30.85 -19.28
C ALA A 613 13.38 31.82 -18.44
N TYR A 614 14.60 31.42 -18.09
CA TYR A 614 15.55 32.24 -17.37
C TYR A 614 16.02 33.45 -18.18
N LEU A 615 16.31 33.26 -19.47
CA LEU A 615 16.66 34.33 -20.40
C LEU A 615 15.54 35.38 -20.50
N HIS A 616 14.28 34.93 -20.55
CA HIS A 616 13.15 35.85 -20.50
C HIS A 616 13.12 36.63 -19.18
N PHE A 617 13.31 35.96 -18.04
CA PHE A 617 13.38 36.62 -16.74
C PHE A 617 14.47 37.70 -16.66
N ILE A 618 15.71 37.39 -17.04
CA ILE A 618 16.83 38.34 -16.90
C ILE A 618 16.75 39.51 -17.88
N ARG A 619 16.09 39.35 -19.04
CA ARG A 619 15.90 40.42 -20.03
C ARG A 619 14.80 41.41 -19.69
N HIS A 620 14.00 41.13 -18.67
CA HIS A 620 12.83 41.92 -18.29
C HIS A 620 13.01 42.39 -16.84
N PRO A 621 13.69 43.53 -16.60
CA PRO A 621 14.00 44.04 -15.27
C PRO A 621 12.77 44.30 -14.38
N GLU A 622 11.58 44.43 -14.99
CA GLU A 622 10.31 44.55 -14.29
C GLU A 622 9.85 43.26 -13.59
N ILE A 623 10.46 42.11 -13.92
CA ILE A 623 10.15 40.83 -13.28
C ILE A 623 11.02 40.69 -12.03
N TYR A 624 10.41 40.85 -10.85
CA TYR A 624 11.13 40.84 -9.56
C TYR A 624 11.46 39.45 -9.01
N SER A 625 10.86 38.39 -9.55
CA SER A 625 11.06 37.03 -9.03
C SER A 625 10.90 35.97 -10.11
N PHE A 626 11.66 34.88 -9.98
CA PHE A 626 11.59 33.72 -10.87
C PHE A 626 11.39 32.45 -10.06
N LEU A 627 10.27 31.76 -10.32
CA LEU A 627 9.98 30.44 -9.74
C LEU A 627 9.88 29.42 -10.88
N CYS A 628 10.76 28.42 -10.85
CA CYS A 628 10.79 27.35 -11.85
C CYS A 628 10.35 26.02 -11.21
N LEU A 629 9.20 25.50 -11.65
CA LEU A 629 8.63 24.23 -11.19
C LEU A 629 8.83 23.15 -12.26
N LEU A 630 9.55 22.07 -11.91
CA LEU A 630 10.00 21.05 -12.87
C LEU A 630 9.57 19.64 -12.46
N ASN A 631 9.20 18.80 -13.44
CA ASN A 631 8.90 17.39 -13.22
C ASN A 631 10.13 16.56 -12.81
N LYS A 632 11.34 17.00 -13.20
CA LYS A 632 12.62 16.45 -12.73
C LYS A 632 13.46 17.60 -12.18
N PHE A 633 13.82 17.54 -10.91
CA PHE A 633 14.69 18.52 -10.26
C PHE A 633 16.16 18.31 -10.65
N PRO A 634 16.94 19.39 -10.82
CA PRO A 634 18.37 19.29 -11.02
C PRO A 634 19.05 18.71 -9.76
N ARG A 635 20.05 17.84 -9.94
CA ARG A 635 20.78 17.21 -8.82
C ARG A 635 22.29 17.42 -8.94
N SER A 636 23.01 17.33 -7.83
CA SER A 636 24.47 17.48 -7.75
C SER A 636 25.27 16.21 -8.09
N GLY A 637 24.59 15.09 -8.38
CA GLY A 637 25.26 13.81 -8.66
C GLY A 637 25.99 13.82 -10.01
N ALA A 638 27.24 13.36 -10.03
CA ALA A 638 28.09 13.32 -11.23
C ALA A 638 27.48 12.50 -12.40
N PHE A 639 26.66 11.49 -12.08
CA PHE A 639 25.98 10.63 -13.05
C PHE A 639 24.53 11.03 -13.36
N ASP A 640 24.02 12.13 -12.78
CA ASP A 640 22.67 12.58 -13.14
C ASP A 640 22.67 13.18 -14.56
N ARG A 641 21.57 12.98 -15.28
CA ARG A 641 21.34 13.50 -16.63
C ARG A 641 20.67 14.88 -16.63
N PHE A 642 20.36 15.42 -15.46
CA PHE A 642 19.92 16.80 -15.26
C PHE A 642 20.65 17.38 -14.04
N ARG A 643 21.88 17.86 -14.26
CA ARG A 643 22.80 18.31 -13.22
C ARG A 643 22.61 19.78 -12.89
N GLU A 644 22.66 20.08 -11.60
CA GLU A 644 22.58 21.46 -11.09
C GLU A 644 23.75 22.33 -11.58
N GLN A 645 24.96 21.77 -11.61
CA GLN A 645 26.16 22.49 -12.05
C GLN A 645 26.06 22.92 -13.52
N ASP A 646 25.55 22.05 -14.39
CA ASP A 646 25.35 22.39 -15.81
C ASP A 646 24.32 23.51 -15.98
N LEU A 647 23.28 23.52 -15.13
CA LEU A 647 22.25 24.57 -15.15
C LEU A 647 22.83 25.91 -14.68
N LYS A 648 23.66 25.90 -13.63
CA LYS A 648 24.37 27.08 -13.13
C LYS A 648 25.30 27.66 -14.19
N GLU A 649 26.10 26.81 -14.85
CA GLU A 649 26.96 27.24 -15.94
C GLU A 649 26.15 27.80 -17.11
N LEU A 650 25.06 27.14 -17.49
CA LEU A 650 24.14 27.63 -18.52
C LEU A 650 23.57 29.01 -18.17
N PHE A 651 23.19 29.24 -16.91
CA PHE A 651 22.71 30.54 -16.45
C PHE A 651 23.81 31.61 -16.45
N ALA A 652 25.02 31.27 -16.00
CA ALA A 652 26.15 32.20 -16.04
C ALA A 652 26.47 32.63 -17.47
N GLN A 653 26.55 31.68 -18.42
CA GLN A 653 26.78 31.98 -19.83
C GLN A 653 25.67 32.85 -20.44
N LEU A 654 24.41 32.65 -20.03
CA LEU A 654 23.30 33.52 -20.45
C LEU A 654 23.45 34.96 -19.95
N ARG A 655 23.93 35.14 -18.71
CA ARG A 655 24.17 36.47 -18.14
C ARG A 655 25.35 37.16 -18.83
N VAL A 656 26.47 36.45 -19.02
CA VAL A 656 27.62 36.98 -19.77
C VAL A 656 27.20 37.41 -21.18
N GLN A 657 26.49 36.56 -21.92
CA GLN A 657 26.16 36.85 -23.32
C GLN A 657 25.09 37.94 -23.51
N TYR A 658 24.17 38.13 -22.55
CA TYR A 658 23.00 39.01 -22.73
C TYR A 658 22.86 40.15 -21.74
N LEU A 659 23.57 40.11 -20.62
CA LEU A 659 23.68 41.21 -19.66
C LEU A 659 25.08 41.85 -19.67
N GLU A 660 26.04 41.29 -20.41
CA GLU A 660 27.43 41.76 -20.49
C GLU A 660 28.14 41.80 -19.11
N GLU A 661 27.73 40.93 -18.19
CA GLU A 661 28.36 40.78 -16.89
C GLU A 661 29.72 40.09 -17.01
N GLU A 662 30.66 40.44 -16.13
CA GLU A 662 31.91 39.70 -16.05
C GLU A 662 31.68 38.28 -15.50
N GLU A 663 32.46 37.31 -15.98
CA GLU A 663 32.34 35.89 -15.60
C GLU A 663 32.28 35.63 -14.07
N PRO A 664 33.02 36.37 -13.21
CA PRO A 664 32.91 36.21 -11.76
C PRO A 664 31.60 36.71 -11.15
N GLU A 665 30.95 37.70 -11.75
CA GLU A 665 29.68 38.27 -11.29
C GLU A 665 28.48 37.43 -11.77
N ALA A 666 28.62 36.82 -12.95
CA ALA A 666 27.61 35.95 -13.55
C ALA A 666 27.48 34.59 -12.85
N ARG A 667 28.56 34.09 -12.22
CA ARG A 667 28.62 32.79 -11.51
C ARG A 667 28.10 32.87 -10.09
#